data_AF-A0A6N2U820-F1
#
_entry.id   AF-A0A6N2U820-F1
#
_cell.length_a   1.000
_cell.length_b   1.000
_cell.length_c   1.000
_cell.angle_alpha   90.00
_cell.angle_beta   90.00
_cell.angle_gamma   90.00
#
_symmetry.space_group_name_H-M   'P 1'
#
loop_
_entity.id
_entity.type
_entity.pdbx_description
1 polymer ?
#
loop_
_entity_poly.entity_id
_entity_poly.type
_entity_poly.pdbx_seq_one_letter_code
_entity_poly.pdbx_strand_id
1 'polypeptide(L)'
;MKKRKLNLLVSGISVVLAVQTPVMVLAESLEGTEQQIVQEEVVETEVLETEEDIPEEILEGTGEEIVTGTEEEILPGTEGEEEQVLTGTSDITHAGNSAVQEALDRAESYLQATVTSPIVDTNAGEWSVMGMARAGHLTDSAKGNYLANLYMKLDETGGVLHKVKYTEYSRVVMALSSIGVDPSNVNGYNLLKPLAEYDKVIWQGINGTIFALIALDTGIYEIPVREGDGTQTTRELLIQEILSKELPGGGWTLQGSVADPDITAMAIQGLASYKGRADVSAALNRGIDKLASMQDADGGYSSNYISGNGTAVKNLESTAQVVIALSAVDVSLLEQERFVKNGKTLLDEILRFQKADGSFEHIKGGGTDGMATDQGTLALVAWSRAMNEQTSLYDMTDVTGQSQGTESPEKVEAFRKKLEELPKQVTLAEKEQVYNLKIELEQMKAFEEKESFRNFLEEKSAEIERQEKEVEALDERIWNEIHPLKITLEKKETVEELYSIYKSLPEQNKSFVTRSKDLEMAKQIITKLEKGILGKEIFENAKNSRKDYVHEGKGYTIRIKGKKVGVPADMNAAVQIHQDGKSLEFTIMQEGKLPGEVELTIPCDLNDGIYVLSSGQREEQWCGVSDGKAVCDVSSGGTYTLRRGEMDFEDETEPLAGVYKEEKQQSSGKKQSARRSTSVRKKTSVKPVTTNIVEAKVKDGVVKKSEFEAVKGTEKNLRVKGEIGKDKPYTLTVYGKDIKKARDMKVGIQEGSDYEKDIRKLAEDPYMFSFEETGDFPGEMQVELTTGQKDGEYLLLKYNEKERKAEYIQKVTVKDEKTKFIVKTGGDYFFAKRVKTKSVDELEQEEKAAEKKDVEQITTEKKEIPETTEEKESAEETFSQKSDQKNTIFVVLAGVLVVLGSVVGGCIWYFRKKRQ
;
A
#
# COMPACT_ATOMS: atom_id res chain seq x y z
N MET A 1 48.01 25.44 16.70
CA MET A 1 47.98 24.51 15.54
C MET A 1 47.79 23.06 16.00
N LYS A 2 47.00 22.30 15.24
CA LYS A 2 46.96 20.82 15.09
C LYS A 2 47.70 19.94 16.13
N LYS A 3 46.91 19.26 16.98
CA LYS A 3 46.99 17.79 17.18
C LYS A 3 45.56 17.24 17.26
N ARG A 4 45.05 16.65 16.17
CA ARG A 4 43.82 15.83 16.21
C ARG A 4 44.20 14.44 16.75
N LYS A 5 43.41 13.89 17.67
CA LYS A 5 43.37 12.45 17.93
C LYS A 5 42.17 11.84 17.19
N LEU A 6 42.31 10.57 16.85
CA LEU A 6 41.30 9.75 16.19
C LEU A 6 40.18 9.39 17.19
N ASN A 7 38.93 9.61 16.80
CA ASN A 7 37.78 8.93 17.41
C ASN A 7 37.18 8.03 16.32
N LEU A 8 37.00 6.74 16.63
CA LEU A 8 36.09 5.89 15.87
C LEU A 8 34.66 6.37 16.14
N LEU A 9 33.84 6.35 15.11
CA LEU A 9 32.39 6.53 15.22
C LEU A 9 31.75 5.38 14.44
N VAL A 10 31.34 4.35 15.18
CA VAL A 10 30.65 3.18 14.59
C VAL A 10 29.24 3.62 14.24
N SER A 11 29.02 3.94 12.96
CA SER A 11 27.68 4.17 12.42
C SER A 11 27.03 2.80 12.21
N GLY A 12 26.07 2.45 13.08
CA GLY A 12 25.19 1.33 12.86
C GLY A 12 24.19 1.69 11.76
N ILE A 13 24.49 1.32 10.52
CA ILE A 13 23.57 1.49 9.39
C ILE A 13 22.64 0.27 9.37
N SER A 14 21.38 0.46 9.76
CA SER A 14 20.34 -0.55 9.63
C SER A 14 19.96 -0.71 8.15
N VAL A 15 20.36 -1.81 7.53
CA VAL A 15 19.94 -2.17 6.18
C VAL A 15 18.50 -2.69 6.24
N VAL A 16 17.57 -1.96 5.63
CA VAL A 16 16.18 -2.40 5.46
C VAL A 16 16.11 -3.32 4.25
N LEU A 17 16.04 -4.63 4.50
CA LEU A 17 15.73 -5.63 3.48
C LEU A 17 14.24 -5.57 3.13
N ALA A 18 13.93 -5.68 1.84
CA ALA A 18 12.56 -5.72 1.34
C ALA A 18 12.20 -7.14 0.91
N VAL A 19 11.54 -7.87 1.81
CA VAL A 19 10.71 -9.03 1.48
C VAL A 19 9.32 -8.70 2.01
N GLN A 20 8.36 -8.48 1.12
CA GLN A 20 6.96 -8.21 1.46
C GLN A 20 6.05 -8.93 0.48
N THR A 21 5.45 -10.03 0.94
CA THR A 21 4.33 -10.69 0.28
C THR A 21 3.01 -10.17 0.89
N PRO A 22 2.08 -9.62 0.08
CA PRO A 22 0.74 -9.28 0.55
C PRO A 22 -0.21 -10.45 0.31
N VAL A 23 -0.89 -10.93 1.37
CA VAL A 23 -1.85 -12.05 1.28
C VAL A 23 -3.25 -11.62 1.78
N MET A 24 -4.27 -12.14 1.10
CA MET A 24 -5.72 -12.04 1.38
C MET A 24 -6.42 -10.68 1.18
N VAL A 25 -7.04 -10.57 0.01
CA VAL A 25 -8.39 -10.00 -0.14
C VAL A 25 -9.41 -11.07 0.31
N LEU A 26 -10.48 -10.64 1.00
CA LEU A 26 -11.66 -11.49 1.27
C LEU A 26 -12.66 -11.31 0.13
N ALA A 27 -13.13 -12.42 -0.44
CA ALA A 27 -14.28 -12.42 -1.34
C ALA A 27 -15.56 -12.67 -0.53
N GLU A 28 -16.53 -11.75 -0.62
CA GLU A 28 -17.88 -11.98 -0.13
C GLU A 28 -18.72 -12.63 -1.24
N SER A 29 -19.22 -13.84 -1.02
CA SER A 29 -20.26 -14.46 -1.85
C SER A 29 -21.53 -14.66 -1.02
N LEU A 30 -22.47 -13.72 -1.16
CA LEU A 30 -23.85 -13.90 -0.72
C LEU A 30 -24.56 -14.88 -1.65
N GLU A 31 -25.09 -15.98 -1.13
CA GLU A 31 -26.25 -16.62 -1.73
C GLU A 31 -27.03 -17.48 -0.71
N GLY A 32 -28.28 -17.80 -1.03
CA GLY A 32 -29.16 -18.55 -0.14
C GLY A 32 -30.44 -19.03 -0.83
N THR A 33 -31.24 -19.80 -0.09
CA THR A 33 -32.55 -20.36 -0.47
C THR A 33 -32.58 -21.38 -1.63
N GLU A 34 -32.29 -22.63 -1.26
CA GLU A 34 -33.26 -23.74 -1.25
C GLU A 34 -33.81 -24.43 -2.53
N GLN A 35 -33.96 -25.77 -2.38
CA GLN A 35 -34.82 -26.71 -3.14
C GLN A 35 -34.37 -27.06 -4.59
N GLN A 36 -34.59 -28.29 -5.11
CA GLN A 36 -35.26 -29.49 -4.56
C GLN A 36 -34.64 -30.81 -5.09
N ILE A 37 -35.05 -31.95 -4.53
CA ILE A 37 -34.53 -33.31 -4.82
C ILE A 37 -35.37 -34.00 -5.90
N VAL A 38 -34.72 -34.73 -6.83
CA VAL A 38 -35.27 -35.93 -7.49
C VAL A 38 -34.16 -37.00 -7.54
N GLN A 39 -34.53 -38.27 -7.39
CA GLN A 39 -33.66 -39.45 -7.50
C GLN A 39 -34.05 -40.25 -8.76
N GLU A 40 -33.12 -41.02 -9.35
CA GLU A 40 -33.45 -42.39 -9.79
C GLU A 40 -32.21 -43.29 -9.99
N GLU A 41 -32.38 -44.56 -9.60
CA GLU A 41 -31.53 -45.73 -9.87
C GLU A 41 -31.66 -46.18 -11.36
N VAL A 42 -30.92 -47.14 -11.96
CA VAL A 42 -29.79 -48.00 -11.55
C VAL A 42 -28.70 -47.92 -12.69
N VAL A 43 -27.85 -48.88 -13.14
CA VAL A 43 -27.65 -50.33 -12.94
C VAL A 43 -26.15 -50.72 -13.10
N GLU A 44 -25.78 -51.81 -12.42
CA GLU A 44 -24.76 -52.83 -12.75
C GLU A 44 -24.86 -53.38 -14.22
N THR A 45 -23.95 -54.20 -14.78
CA THR A 45 -23.03 -55.22 -14.22
C THR A 45 -21.85 -55.53 -15.18
N GLU A 46 -20.72 -56.01 -14.63
CA GLU A 46 -19.88 -57.18 -15.03
C GLU A 46 -19.65 -57.65 -16.51
N VAL A 47 -18.54 -58.31 -16.92
CA VAL A 47 -17.11 -58.45 -16.44
C VAL A 47 -16.29 -59.32 -17.47
N LEU A 48 -14.98 -59.51 -17.25
CA LEU A 48 -14.05 -60.56 -17.79
C LEU A 48 -13.37 -60.47 -19.19
N GLU A 49 -12.03 -60.39 -19.10
CA GLU A 49 -10.89 -60.96 -19.87
C GLU A 49 -11.07 -61.93 -21.07
N THR A 50 -10.13 -61.89 -22.04
CA THR A 50 -9.21 -63.03 -22.40
C THR A 50 -8.09 -62.63 -23.40
N GLU A 51 -7.08 -63.50 -23.59
CA GLU A 51 -5.80 -63.27 -24.31
C GLU A 51 -5.61 -64.11 -25.62
N GLU A 52 -4.46 -63.92 -26.30
CA GLU A 52 -3.74 -64.79 -27.27
C GLU A 52 -4.23 -65.05 -28.74
N ASP A 53 -3.66 -64.26 -29.67
CA ASP A 53 -2.65 -64.66 -30.71
C ASP A 53 -3.01 -65.51 -32.00
N ILE A 54 -2.02 -65.66 -32.92
CA ILE A 54 -1.86 -66.61 -34.08
C ILE A 54 -2.63 -66.27 -35.41
N PRO A 55 -2.08 -66.36 -36.66
CA PRO A 55 -0.73 -66.11 -37.24
C PRO A 55 -0.72 -65.42 -38.66
N GLU A 56 0.38 -65.60 -39.44
CA GLU A 56 0.71 -65.22 -40.85
C GLU A 56 -0.26 -65.78 -41.95
N GLU A 57 -0.24 -65.42 -43.26
CA GLU A 57 0.81 -65.43 -44.34
C GLU A 57 0.26 -64.64 -45.60
N ILE A 58 0.95 -64.06 -46.60
CA ILE A 58 1.73 -64.69 -47.72
C ILE A 58 2.29 -63.64 -48.77
N LEU A 59 3.50 -63.90 -49.34
CA LEU A 59 4.14 -63.53 -50.65
C LEU A 59 4.43 -62.08 -51.21
N GLU A 60 5.72 -61.91 -51.60
CA GLU A 60 6.36 -61.29 -52.82
C GLU A 60 6.22 -59.78 -53.20
N GLY A 61 7.28 -59.08 -53.67
CA GLY A 61 8.70 -59.46 -53.84
C GLY A 61 9.59 -58.41 -54.60
N THR A 62 10.92 -58.65 -54.58
CA THR A 62 12.07 -57.99 -55.32
C THR A 62 12.35 -56.47 -55.11
N GLY A 63 13.60 -55.94 -55.13
CA GLY A 63 14.96 -56.56 -55.13
C GLY A 63 16.12 -55.51 -55.27
N GLU A 64 17.35 -55.86 -54.85
CA GLU A 64 18.70 -55.23 -55.09
C GLU A 64 18.87 -53.70 -54.85
N GLU A 65 19.57 -53.14 -53.83
CA GLU A 65 20.95 -53.28 -53.27
C GLU A 65 22.06 -52.42 -53.97
N ILE A 66 23.07 -51.95 -53.21
CA ILE A 66 24.40 -51.37 -53.61
C ILE A 66 24.41 -49.87 -54.05
N VAL A 67 25.41 -48.99 -53.75
CA VAL A 67 26.31 -48.68 -52.59
C VAL A 67 27.23 -47.46 -52.95
N THR A 68 27.86 -46.78 -51.96
CA THR A 68 28.88 -45.66 -52.07
C THR A 68 28.44 -44.35 -52.75
N GLY A 69 29.00 -43.15 -52.45
CA GLY A 69 29.97 -42.74 -51.41
C GLY A 69 31.32 -42.19 -51.93
N THR A 70 31.56 -40.86 -51.84
CA THR A 70 32.88 -40.18 -52.02
C THR A 70 32.86 -38.75 -51.44
N GLU A 71 34.04 -38.13 -51.26
CA GLU A 71 34.30 -36.90 -50.49
C GLU A 71 34.71 -35.68 -51.36
N GLU A 72 34.65 -34.46 -50.77
CA GLU A 72 35.47 -33.24 -51.08
C GLU A 72 35.32 -32.56 -52.48
N GLU A 73 35.72 -31.30 -52.77
CA GLU A 73 36.46 -30.22 -52.06
C GLU A 73 36.14 -28.79 -52.63
N ILE A 74 36.37 -27.71 -51.84
CA ILE A 74 36.67 -26.28 -52.18
C ILE A 74 35.66 -25.34 -52.96
N LEU A 75 35.60 -24.06 -52.51
CA LEU A 75 34.87 -22.88 -53.04
C LEU A 75 35.65 -22.07 -54.11
N PRO A 76 34.99 -21.29 -55.00
CA PRO A 76 34.80 -19.83 -54.75
C PRO A 76 33.49 -19.22 -55.34
N GLY A 77 33.22 -17.93 -55.04
CA GLY A 77 32.04 -17.15 -55.53
C GLY A 77 32.15 -16.63 -56.98
N THR A 78 31.28 -15.73 -57.47
CA THR A 78 30.39 -14.75 -56.79
C THR A 78 29.17 -14.34 -57.64
N GLU A 79 28.25 -13.55 -57.04
CA GLU A 79 27.16 -12.72 -57.65
C GLU A 79 25.89 -13.42 -58.19
N GLY A 80 24.72 -12.88 -57.84
CA GLY A 80 23.39 -13.25 -58.38
C GLY A 80 22.24 -13.20 -57.36
N GLU A 81 21.25 -12.34 -57.60
CA GLU A 81 19.98 -12.18 -56.86
C GLU A 81 19.11 -13.48 -56.92
N GLU A 82 18.09 -13.72 -56.08
CA GLU A 82 17.22 -12.80 -55.31
C GLU A 82 16.61 -13.48 -54.04
N GLU A 83 15.82 -12.75 -53.26
CA GLU A 83 15.38 -13.07 -51.88
C GLU A 83 13.94 -13.63 -51.78
N GLN A 84 13.72 -14.68 -50.96
CA GLN A 84 12.39 -15.01 -50.42
C GLN A 84 12.40 -15.43 -48.94
N VAL A 85 12.24 -14.41 -48.08
CA VAL A 85 11.43 -14.39 -46.84
C VAL A 85 11.39 -15.68 -45.99
N LEU A 86 12.16 -15.68 -44.90
CA LEU A 86 11.91 -16.53 -43.73
C LEU A 86 10.74 -15.97 -42.88
N THR A 87 9.60 -16.66 -42.86
CA THR A 87 8.54 -16.43 -41.85
C THR A 87 8.76 -17.34 -40.65
N GLY A 88 9.38 -16.82 -39.59
CA GLY A 88 9.76 -17.58 -38.39
C GLY A 88 8.62 -17.95 -37.44
N THR A 89 7.54 -18.57 -37.93
CA THR A 89 6.42 -19.09 -37.11
C THR A 89 5.74 -20.32 -37.74
N SER A 90 6.46 -21.45 -37.84
CA SER A 90 5.86 -22.77 -38.12
C SER A 90 6.80 -23.92 -37.76
N ASP A 91 6.23 -24.99 -37.21
CA ASP A 91 6.74 -26.37 -37.17
C ASP A 91 8.12 -26.62 -36.52
N ILE A 92 8.12 -26.81 -35.19
CA ILE A 92 9.21 -27.50 -34.45
C ILE A 92 8.65 -28.83 -33.93
N THR A 93 9.11 -29.96 -34.48
CA THR A 93 8.70 -31.31 -34.06
C THR A 93 9.90 -32.19 -33.68
N HIS A 94 10.18 -32.22 -32.38
CA HIS A 94 11.16 -33.05 -31.67
C HIS A 94 12.64 -32.70 -31.93
N ALA A 95 13.53 -32.79 -30.92
CA ALA A 95 13.42 -33.58 -29.69
C ALA A 95 13.72 -32.80 -28.40
N GLY A 96 13.02 -33.17 -27.32
CA GLY A 96 13.20 -32.65 -25.97
C GLY A 96 12.08 -33.20 -25.08
N ASN A 97 12.44 -33.75 -23.91
CA ASN A 97 11.56 -34.47 -22.97
C ASN A 97 10.10 -33.93 -22.93
N SER A 98 9.11 -34.74 -23.35
CA SER A 98 7.72 -34.28 -23.50
C SER A 98 7.12 -33.73 -22.21
N ALA A 99 7.51 -34.27 -21.05
CA ALA A 99 7.05 -33.79 -19.75
C ALA A 99 7.48 -32.34 -19.44
N VAL A 100 8.57 -31.85 -20.05
CA VAL A 100 8.98 -30.43 -19.97
C VAL A 100 8.00 -29.57 -20.78
N GLN A 101 7.69 -29.98 -22.02
CA GLN A 101 6.79 -29.22 -22.89
C GLN A 101 5.35 -29.26 -22.38
N GLU A 102 4.83 -30.44 -22.01
CA GLU A 102 3.51 -30.59 -21.39
C GLU A 102 3.34 -29.74 -20.12
N ALA A 103 4.41 -29.54 -19.35
CA ALA A 103 4.39 -28.68 -18.17
C ALA A 103 4.45 -27.20 -18.53
N LEU A 104 5.22 -26.85 -19.57
CA LEU A 104 5.30 -25.48 -20.10
C LEU A 104 3.95 -25.06 -20.69
N ASP A 105 3.34 -25.88 -21.55
CA ASP A 105 2.04 -25.63 -22.18
C ASP A 105 0.95 -25.34 -21.15
N ARG A 106 0.94 -26.08 -20.02
CA ARG A 106 0.03 -25.82 -18.88
C ARG A 106 0.32 -24.49 -18.19
N ALA A 107 1.60 -24.19 -17.94
CA ALA A 107 2.00 -22.96 -17.24
C ALA A 107 1.74 -21.70 -18.08
N GLU A 108 2.01 -21.77 -19.38
CA GLU A 108 1.69 -20.75 -20.38
C GLU A 108 0.18 -20.55 -20.52
N SER A 109 -0.60 -21.64 -20.59
CA SER A 109 -2.08 -21.56 -20.57
C SER A 109 -2.60 -20.85 -19.31
N TYR A 110 -1.97 -21.08 -18.14
CA TYR A 110 -2.33 -20.39 -16.90
C TYR A 110 -1.97 -18.90 -16.96
N LEU A 111 -0.76 -18.54 -17.40
CA LEU A 111 -0.31 -17.15 -17.49
C LEU A 111 -1.15 -16.35 -18.52
N GLN A 112 -1.43 -16.91 -19.70
CA GLN A 112 -2.31 -16.29 -20.69
C GLN A 112 -3.72 -16.02 -20.14
N ALA A 113 -4.26 -16.92 -19.32
CA ALA A 113 -5.59 -16.80 -18.75
C ALA A 113 -5.68 -15.80 -17.57
N THR A 114 -4.56 -15.54 -16.87
CA THR A 114 -4.53 -14.78 -15.61
C THR A 114 -3.79 -13.44 -15.69
N VAL A 115 -2.80 -13.30 -16.56
CA VAL A 115 -1.93 -12.10 -16.70
C VAL A 115 -2.26 -11.36 -18.00
N THR A 116 -3.53 -10.98 -18.16
CA THR A 116 -4.06 -10.34 -19.38
C THR A 116 -3.74 -8.85 -19.51
N SER A 117 -3.43 -8.17 -18.41
CA SER A 117 -2.92 -6.80 -18.37
C SER A 117 -1.71 -6.73 -17.44
N PRO A 118 -0.49 -7.03 -17.93
CA PRO A 118 0.69 -7.12 -17.09
C PRO A 118 1.15 -5.75 -16.61
N ILE A 119 1.60 -5.64 -15.36
CA ILE A 119 1.99 -4.36 -14.72
C ILE A 119 3.52 -4.16 -14.68
N VAL A 120 3.95 -2.96 -14.28
CA VAL A 120 5.38 -2.66 -14.00
C VAL A 120 5.69 -3.02 -12.54
N ASP A 121 5.61 -4.31 -12.21
CA ASP A 121 5.95 -4.83 -10.89
C ASP A 121 6.36 -6.30 -10.94
N THR A 122 7.01 -6.73 -9.86
CA THR A 122 7.66 -8.02 -9.68
C THR A 122 6.71 -9.22 -9.77
N ASN A 123 5.39 -9.04 -9.64
CA ASN A 123 4.39 -10.10 -9.78
C ASN A 123 3.39 -9.73 -10.89
N ALA A 124 3.02 -10.70 -11.75
CA ALA A 124 2.08 -10.48 -12.87
C ALA A 124 2.50 -9.32 -13.80
N GLY A 125 3.81 -9.22 -14.04
CA GLY A 125 4.46 -8.12 -14.75
C GLY A 125 5.59 -8.63 -15.63
N GLU A 126 6.78 -8.09 -15.46
CA GLU A 126 7.90 -8.30 -16.38
C GLU A 126 8.36 -9.77 -16.50
N TRP A 127 8.30 -10.56 -15.43
CA TRP A 127 8.66 -11.99 -15.48
C TRP A 127 7.65 -12.81 -16.28
N SER A 128 6.34 -12.58 -16.06
CA SER A 128 5.25 -13.21 -16.82
C SER A 128 5.31 -12.83 -18.30
N VAL A 129 5.56 -11.54 -18.59
CA VAL A 129 5.76 -11.03 -19.96
C VAL A 129 6.94 -11.71 -20.64
N MET A 130 8.07 -11.85 -19.93
CA MET A 130 9.26 -12.52 -20.48
C MET A 130 9.06 -14.03 -20.67
N GLY A 131 8.37 -14.72 -19.76
CA GLY A 131 8.03 -16.14 -19.90
C GLY A 131 7.22 -16.37 -21.18
N MET A 132 6.04 -15.74 -21.25
CA MET A 132 5.16 -15.81 -22.41
C MET A 132 5.85 -15.38 -23.71
N ALA A 133 6.70 -14.35 -23.68
CA ALA A 133 7.41 -13.89 -24.88
C ALA A 133 8.48 -14.88 -25.35
N ARG A 134 9.30 -15.44 -24.44
CA ARG A 134 10.38 -16.38 -24.78
C ARG A 134 9.88 -17.79 -25.08
N ALA A 135 8.64 -18.11 -24.68
CA ALA A 135 7.87 -19.28 -25.11
C ALA A 135 7.13 -19.10 -26.44
N GLY A 136 6.96 -17.86 -26.94
CA GLY A 136 6.21 -17.56 -28.18
C GLY A 136 4.69 -17.43 -28.01
N HIS A 137 4.21 -17.25 -26.78
CA HIS A 137 2.80 -17.26 -26.39
C HIS A 137 2.26 -15.90 -25.89
N LEU A 138 3.08 -14.86 -25.79
CA LEU A 138 2.61 -13.52 -25.43
C LEU A 138 1.69 -12.95 -26.50
N THR A 139 0.44 -12.67 -26.15
CA THR A 139 -0.54 -12.07 -27.07
C THR A 139 -0.27 -10.58 -27.33
N ASP A 140 -0.61 -10.08 -28.52
CA ASP A 140 -0.54 -8.65 -28.85
C ASP A 140 -1.29 -7.77 -27.84
N SER A 141 -2.40 -8.26 -27.28
CA SER A 141 -3.17 -7.58 -26.24
C SER A 141 -2.39 -7.43 -24.94
N ALA A 142 -1.83 -8.52 -24.42
CA ALA A 142 -1.01 -8.49 -23.20
C ALA A 142 0.27 -7.64 -23.40
N LYS A 143 0.88 -7.70 -24.58
CA LYS A 143 2.02 -6.86 -24.98
C LYS A 143 1.66 -5.36 -25.00
N GLY A 144 0.51 -4.99 -25.60
CA GLY A 144 0.00 -3.63 -25.61
C GLY A 144 -0.28 -3.11 -24.21
N ASN A 145 -0.99 -3.90 -23.39
CA ASN A 145 -1.34 -3.56 -22.01
C ASN A 145 -0.09 -3.36 -21.12
N TYR A 146 0.92 -4.23 -21.23
CA TYR A 146 2.18 -4.05 -20.51
C TYR A 146 2.88 -2.73 -20.88
N LEU A 147 2.97 -2.43 -22.17
CA LEU A 147 3.55 -1.17 -22.64
C LEU A 147 2.71 0.06 -22.23
N ALA A 148 1.39 -0.09 -22.01
CA ALA A 148 0.54 0.97 -21.46
C ALA A 148 0.85 1.27 -20.00
N ASN A 149 0.86 0.23 -19.18
CA ASN A 149 1.25 0.33 -17.78
C ASN A 149 2.68 0.89 -17.66
N LEU A 150 3.59 0.53 -18.56
CA LEU A 150 4.95 1.10 -18.60
C LEU A 150 5.00 2.56 -19.03
N TYR A 151 4.32 2.97 -20.10
CA TYR A 151 4.41 4.34 -20.61
C TYR A 151 3.78 5.32 -19.62
N MET A 152 2.61 4.97 -19.05
CA MET A 152 2.00 5.70 -17.93
C MET A 152 2.95 5.80 -16.74
N LYS A 153 3.60 4.69 -16.34
CA LYS A 153 4.54 4.68 -15.22
C LYS A 153 5.76 5.57 -15.45
N LEU A 154 6.26 5.62 -16.69
CA LEU A 154 7.39 6.48 -17.06
C LEU A 154 6.99 7.96 -17.00
N ASP A 155 5.84 8.34 -17.52
CA ASP A 155 5.38 9.75 -17.49
C ASP A 155 5.01 10.22 -16.06
N GLU A 156 4.39 9.38 -15.25
CA GLU A 156 4.15 9.64 -13.81
C GLU A 156 5.44 9.84 -13.01
N THR A 157 6.55 9.22 -13.42
CA THR A 157 7.83 9.25 -12.69
C THR A 157 8.91 10.11 -13.33
N GLY A 158 8.65 10.71 -14.50
CA GLY A 158 9.66 11.37 -15.31
C GLY A 158 10.81 10.43 -15.72
N GLY A 159 10.50 9.16 -16.01
CA GLY A 159 11.44 8.09 -16.32
C GLY A 159 12.14 7.46 -15.10
N VAL A 160 11.89 7.94 -13.88
CA VAL A 160 12.55 7.44 -12.66
C VAL A 160 11.76 6.29 -12.04
N LEU A 161 11.80 5.12 -12.70
CA LEU A 161 11.14 3.88 -12.22
C LEU A 161 11.34 3.65 -10.71
N HIS A 162 12.58 3.77 -10.22
CA HIS A 162 12.85 3.74 -8.79
C HIS A 162 14.18 4.42 -8.40
N LYS A 163 14.24 5.02 -7.19
CA LYS A 163 15.35 5.88 -6.75
C LYS A 163 16.56 5.16 -6.14
N VAL A 164 16.39 3.90 -5.68
CA VAL A 164 17.42 3.13 -4.93
C VAL A 164 17.60 1.71 -5.46
N LYS A 165 16.53 0.92 -5.56
CA LYS A 165 16.51 -0.31 -6.36
C LYS A 165 16.79 0.05 -7.83
N TYR A 166 17.92 -0.35 -8.38
CA TYR A 166 18.25 -0.23 -9.81
C TYR A 166 17.92 -1.52 -10.58
N THR A 167 17.65 -2.64 -9.88
CA THR A 167 17.07 -3.86 -10.45
C THR A 167 15.73 -3.65 -11.17
N GLU A 168 14.98 -2.59 -10.85
CA GLU A 168 13.73 -2.26 -11.56
C GLU A 168 14.01 -1.91 -13.03
N TYR A 169 15.10 -1.18 -13.32
CA TYR A 169 15.53 -0.91 -14.69
C TYR A 169 15.97 -2.18 -15.39
N SER A 170 16.76 -3.04 -14.72
CA SER A 170 17.14 -4.34 -15.26
C SER A 170 15.93 -5.20 -15.66
N ARG A 171 14.94 -5.30 -14.77
CA ARG A 171 13.74 -6.14 -14.99
C ARG A 171 12.92 -5.64 -16.19
N VAL A 172 12.69 -4.32 -16.29
CA VAL A 172 12.02 -3.70 -17.44
C VAL A 172 12.83 -3.86 -18.73
N VAL A 173 14.15 -3.68 -18.71
CA VAL A 173 15.03 -3.89 -19.87
C VAL A 173 14.94 -5.33 -20.39
N MET A 174 14.95 -6.33 -19.50
CA MET A 174 14.82 -7.75 -19.87
C MET A 174 13.46 -8.04 -20.53
N ALA A 175 12.35 -7.52 -19.98
CA ALA A 175 11.03 -7.68 -20.58
C ALA A 175 10.86 -6.94 -21.92
N LEU A 176 11.45 -5.76 -22.08
CA LEU A 176 11.44 -5.03 -23.36
C LEU A 176 12.24 -5.77 -24.44
N SER A 177 13.40 -6.30 -24.07
CA SER A 177 14.22 -7.16 -24.94
C SER A 177 13.42 -8.36 -25.44
N SER A 178 12.71 -9.06 -24.54
CA SER A 178 11.98 -10.28 -24.90
C SER A 178 10.81 -10.04 -25.86
N ILE A 179 10.26 -8.82 -25.89
CA ILE A 179 9.18 -8.42 -26.79
C ILE A 179 9.65 -7.60 -28.01
N GLY A 180 10.96 -7.45 -28.21
CA GLY A 180 11.56 -6.77 -29.38
C GLY A 180 11.40 -5.24 -29.38
N VAL A 181 11.38 -4.61 -28.19
CA VAL A 181 11.34 -3.14 -28.02
C VAL A 181 12.68 -2.64 -27.49
N ASP A 182 13.20 -1.55 -28.05
CA ASP A 182 14.50 -1.00 -27.66
C ASP A 182 14.43 -0.23 -26.32
N PRO A 183 15.09 -0.70 -25.24
CA PRO A 183 15.18 0.01 -23.96
C PRO A 183 15.96 1.34 -24.03
N SER A 184 16.66 1.62 -25.14
CA SER A 184 17.37 2.88 -25.33
C SER A 184 16.42 4.07 -25.63
N ASN A 185 15.18 3.82 -26.07
CA ASN A 185 14.18 4.84 -26.34
C ASN A 185 12.74 4.31 -26.15
N VAL A 186 12.23 4.40 -24.93
CA VAL A 186 10.89 3.95 -24.51
C VAL A 186 10.08 5.16 -24.09
N ASN A 187 9.06 5.54 -24.86
CA ASN A 187 8.27 6.77 -24.61
C ASN A 187 9.13 8.04 -24.42
N GLY A 188 10.27 8.13 -25.11
CA GLY A 188 11.25 9.23 -24.98
C GLY A 188 12.28 9.08 -23.85
N TYR A 189 12.19 8.04 -23.02
CA TYR A 189 13.13 7.75 -21.93
C TYR A 189 14.13 6.66 -22.32
N ASN A 190 15.39 6.80 -21.89
CA ASN A 190 16.42 5.79 -22.07
C ASN A 190 16.62 5.01 -20.76
N LEU A 191 16.22 3.74 -20.74
CA LEU A 191 16.23 2.90 -19.52
C LEU A 191 17.57 2.21 -19.27
N LEU A 192 18.51 2.32 -20.21
CA LEU A 192 19.90 1.88 -20.06
C LEU A 192 20.74 2.91 -19.29
N LYS A 193 20.39 4.22 -19.33
CA LYS A 193 21.13 5.29 -18.64
C LYS A 193 21.33 5.03 -17.13
N PRO A 194 20.32 4.60 -16.35
CA PRO A 194 20.50 4.26 -14.94
C PRO A 194 21.52 3.13 -14.73
N LEU A 195 21.58 2.14 -15.62
CA LEU A 195 22.54 1.03 -15.52
C LEU A 195 23.99 1.48 -15.78
N ALA A 196 24.22 2.68 -16.32
CA ALA A 196 25.55 3.28 -16.40
C ALA A 196 26.10 3.79 -15.05
N GLU A 197 25.27 3.91 -14.00
CA GLU A 197 25.67 4.38 -12.67
C GLU A 197 26.12 3.25 -11.73
N TYR A 198 27.38 2.81 -11.88
CA TYR A 198 27.92 1.64 -11.19
C TYR A 198 27.71 1.67 -9.67
N ASP A 199 28.02 2.81 -9.02
CA ASP A 199 27.89 2.95 -7.56
C ASP A 199 26.45 2.75 -7.05
N LYS A 200 25.44 2.94 -7.91
CA LYS A 200 24.02 2.69 -7.62
C LYS A 200 23.58 1.28 -8.02
N VAL A 201 24.11 0.74 -9.12
CA VAL A 201 23.92 -0.65 -9.53
C VAL A 201 24.37 -1.62 -8.43
N ILE A 202 25.57 -1.42 -7.87
CA ILE A 202 26.11 -2.29 -6.80
C ILE A 202 25.53 -1.99 -5.42
N TRP A 203 24.68 -0.97 -5.26
CA TRP A 203 24.10 -0.59 -3.96
C TRP A 203 23.19 -1.68 -3.38
N GLN A 204 22.55 -2.47 -4.23
CA GLN A 204 21.78 -3.67 -3.84
C GLN A 204 22.66 -4.91 -3.59
N GLY A 205 23.99 -4.73 -3.53
CA GLY A 205 24.95 -5.82 -3.47
C GLY A 205 25.01 -6.62 -4.77
N ILE A 206 25.32 -7.91 -4.65
CA ILE A 206 25.54 -8.78 -5.81
C ILE A 206 24.31 -8.88 -6.72
N ASN A 207 23.10 -8.83 -6.17
CA ASN A 207 21.87 -8.97 -6.93
C ASN A 207 21.67 -7.86 -7.98
N GLY A 208 21.97 -6.60 -7.60
CA GLY A 208 21.95 -5.48 -8.55
C GLY A 208 23.05 -5.60 -9.61
N THR A 209 24.20 -6.16 -9.24
CA THR A 209 25.33 -6.40 -10.16
C THR A 209 25.00 -7.46 -11.22
N ILE A 210 24.41 -8.59 -10.79
CA ILE A 210 24.01 -9.70 -11.66
C ILE A 210 22.93 -9.25 -12.64
N PHE A 211 21.81 -8.69 -12.15
CA PHE A 211 20.71 -8.29 -13.04
C PHE A 211 21.07 -7.10 -13.94
N ALA A 212 22.03 -6.24 -13.57
CA ALA A 212 22.57 -5.24 -14.49
C ALA A 212 23.38 -5.88 -15.62
N LEU A 213 24.19 -6.90 -15.35
CA LEU A 213 24.95 -7.61 -16.38
C LEU A 213 24.00 -8.36 -17.34
N ILE A 214 23.07 -9.15 -16.79
CA ILE A 214 22.04 -9.86 -17.57
C ILE A 214 21.26 -8.89 -18.48
N ALA A 215 20.71 -7.80 -17.91
CA ALA A 215 19.89 -6.86 -18.67
C ALA A 215 20.67 -6.05 -19.72
N LEU A 216 21.98 -5.83 -19.54
CA LEU A 216 22.81 -5.24 -20.59
C LEU A 216 23.10 -6.24 -21.72
N ASP A 217 23.16 -7.53 -21.41
CA ASP A 217 23.57 -8.56 -22.36
C ASP A 217 22.41 -9.17 -23.15
N THR A 218 21.15 -9.01 -22.75
CA THR A 218 19.96 -9.53 -23.47
C THR A 218 19.93 -9.13 -24.95
N GLY A 219 20.21 -7.86 -25.25
CA GLY A 219 20.36 -7.34 -26.61
C GLY A 219 21.79 -6.91 -26.96
N ILE A 220 22.79 -7.33 -26.17
CA ILE A 220 24.20 -6.85 -26.21
C ILE A 220 24.26 -5.31 -26.29
N TYR A 221 23.48 -4.63 -25.43
CA TYR A 221 23.32 -3.18 -25.48
C TYR A 221 24.61 -2.44 -25.17
N GLU A 222 24.86 -1.33 -25.87
CA GLU A 222 25.89 -0.38 -25.49
C GLU A 222 25.51 0.36 -24.20
N ILE A 223 26.46 0.44 -23.26
CA ILE A 223 26.23 1.11 -21.97
C ILE A 223 26.33 2.63 -22.21
N PRO A 224 25.30 3.43 -21.91
CA PRO A 224 25.37 4.86 -22.10
C PRO A 224 26.52 5.51 -21.31
N VAL A 225 27.04 6.62 -21.84
CA VAL A 225 28.00 7.45 -21.10
C VAL A 225 27.29 8.05 -19.89
N ARG A 226 27.84 7.80 -18.70
CA ARG A 226 27.28 8.24 -17.43
C ARG A 226 27.32 9.76 -17.29
N GLU A 227 26.24 10.33 -16.76
CA GLU A 227 26.11 11.76 -16.46
C GLU A 227 26.50 12.06 -14.99
N GLY A 228 27.25 13.15 -14.76
CA GLY A 228 27.61 13.63 -13.42
C GLY A 228 28.78 12.91 -12.73
N ASP A 229 29.02 13.22 -11.44
CA ASP A 229 30.11 12.65 -10.64
C ASP A 229 29.80 11.23 -10.13
N GLY A 230 30.77 10.30 -10.19
CA GLY A 230 30.62 8.89 -9.80
C GLY A 230 31.24 7.90 -10.80
N THR A 231 31.15 6.61 -10.53
CA THR A 231 31.77 5.53 -11.31
C THR A 231 30.92 5.11 -12.52
N GLN A 232 31.54 5.02 -13.69
CA GLN A 232 30.93 4.48 -14.92
C GLN A 232 30.85 2.95 -14.87
N THR A 233 29.68 2.37 -15.16
CA THR A 233 29.53 0.92 -15.36
C THR A 233 30.22 0.46 -16.64
N THR A 234 30.91 -0.67 -16.57
CA THR A 234 31.34 -1.46 -17.73
C THR A 234 31.05 -2.95 -17.47
N ARG A 235 30.91 -3.75 -18.54
CA ARG A 235 30.74 -5.22 -18.44
C ARG A 235 31.84 -5.86 -17.59
N GLU A 236 33.10 -5.51 -17.83
CA GLU A 236 34.23 -6.01 -17.05
C GLU A 236 34.10 -5.68 -15.56
N LEU A 237 33.66 -4.47 -15.22
CA LEU A 237 33.54 -4.05 -13.82
C LEU A 237 32.41 -4.82 -13.09
N LEU A 238 31.30 -5.12 -13.78
CA LEU A 238 30.24 -5.99 -13.26
C LEU A 238 30.72 -7.45 -13.08
N ILE A 239 31.43 -8.00 -14.08
CA ILE A 239 31.98 -9.36 -14.02
C ILE A 239 32.96 -9.49 -12.85
N GLN A 240 33.91 -8.56 -12.70
CA GLN A 240 34.88 -8.59 -11.60
C GLN A 240 34.22 -8.39 -10.24
N GLU A 241 33.17 -7.57 -10.14
CA GLU A 241 32.39 -7.41 -8.90
C GLU A 241 31.67 -8.71 -8.50
N ILE A 242 31.09 -9.45 -9.45
CA ILE A 242 30.52 -10.79 -9.20
C ILE A 242 31.63 -11.78 -8.77
N LEU A 243 32.72 -11.88 -9.53
CA LEU A 243 33.84 -12.78 -9.23
C LEU A 243 34.47 -12.48 -7.85
N SER A 244 34.60 -11.21 -7.48
CA SER A 244 35.15 -10.79 -6.18
C SER A 244 34.32 -11.22 -4.96
N LYS A 245 33.06 -11.60 -5.17
CA LYS A 245 32.11 -12.03 -4.14
C LYS A 245 31.94 -13.55 -4.07
N GLU A 246 32.68 -14.31 -4.87
CA GLU A 246 32.69 -15.77 -4.76
C GLU A 246 33.20 -16.19 -3.38
N LEU A 247 32.48 -17.10 -2.74
CA LEU A 247 32.82 -17.57 -1.40
C LEU A 247 33.93 -18.62 -1.42
N PRO A 248 34.73 -18.76 -0.34
CA PRO A 248 35.69 -19.84 -0.22
C PRO A 248 35.02 -21.21 -0.32
N GLY A 249 35.37 -21.97 -1.37
CA GLY A 249 34.74 -23.26 -1.70
C GLY A 249 33.65 -23.20 -2.78
N GLY A 250 33.44 -22.03 -3.40
CA GLY A 250 32.52 -21.84 -4.52
C GLY A 250 31.15 -21.32 -4.12
N GLY A 251 30.46 -20.74 -5.10
CA GLY A 251 29.12 -20.17 -4.95
C GLY A 251 29.09 -18.76 -4.35
N TRP A 252 27.89 -18.20 -4.29
CA TRP A 252 27.63 -16.81 -3.92
C TRP A 252 26.47 -16.70 -2.93
N THR A 253 26.29 -15.53 -2.34
CA THR A 253 25.21 -15.25 -1.37
C THR A 253 24.91 -13.77 -1.32
N LEU A 254 23.71 -13.38 -0.90
CA LEU A 254 23.32 -11.97 -0.81
C LEU A 254 24.03 -11.27 0.36
N GLN A 255 24.18 -11.96 1.49
CA GLN A 255 24.83 -11.49 2.72
C GLN A 255 25.51 -12.63 3.49
N GLY A 256 26.48 -12.30 4.35
CA GLY A 256 27.16 -13.29 5.19
C GLY A 256 28.25 -14.08 4.45
N SER A 257 28.38 -15.37 4.77
CA SER A 257 29.50 -16.22 4.32
C SER A 257 29.12 -17.68 4.04
N VAL A 258 27.84 -17.93 3.76
CA VAL A 258 27.32 -19.26 3.39
C VAL A 258 26.68 -19.12 2.02
N ALA A 259 27.11 -19.95 1.06
CA ALA A 259 26.56 -19.95 -0.28
C ALA A 259 25.08 -20.32 -0.27
N ASP A 260 24.32 -19.68 -1.13
CA ASP A 260 22.87 -19.79 -1.24
C ASP A 260 22.51 -20.25 -2.67
N PRO A 261 21.55 -21.18 -2.85
CA PRO A 261 21.25 -21.72 -4.18
C PRO A 261 20.78 -20.65 -5.17
N ASP A 262 19.90 -19.74 -4.74
CA ASP A 262 19.28 -18.72 -5.59
C ASP A 262 20.37 -17.80 -6.16
N ILE A 263 21.17 -17.22 -5.25
CA ILE A 263 22.21 -16.25 -5.62
C ILE A 263 23.39 -16.92 -6.34
N THR A 264 23.70 -18.19 -6.02
CA THR A 264 24.71 -18.96 -6.77
C THR A 264 24.27 -19.22 -8.20
N ALA A 265 23.01 -19.60 -8.40
CA ALA A 265 22.44 -19.84 -9.72
C ALA A 265 22.33 -18.53 -10.54
N MET A 266 21.82 -17.45 -9.95
CA MET A 266 21.77 -16.13 -10.60
C MET A 266 23.17 -15.63 -11.01
N ALA A 267 24.19 -15.83 -10.16
CA ALA A 267 25.57 -15.47 -10.50
C ALA A 267 26.11 -16.30 -11.69
N ILE A 268 25.75 -17.58 -11.79
CA ILE A 268 26.08 -18.44 -12.94
C ILE A 268 25.38 -17.95 -14.21
N GLN A 269 24.09 -17.59 -14.14
CA GLN A 269 23.32 -17.07 -15.28
C GLN A 269 23.98 -15.81 -15.87
N GLY A 270 24.30 -14.82 -15.02
CA GLY A 270 24.98 -13.59 -15.46
C GLY A 270 26.41 -13.78 -15.99
N LEU A 271 27.05 -14.91 -15.66
CA LEU A 271 28.39 -15.25 -16.13
C LEU A 271 28.41 -16.24 -17.32
N ALA A 272 27.27 -16.81 -17.71
CA ALA A 272 27.18 -17.90 -18.69
C ALA A 272 27.74 -17.50 -20.07
N SER A 273 27.39 -16.31 -20.59
CA SER A 273 27.90 -15.77 -21.86
C SER A 273 29.42 -15.54 -21.87
N TYR A 274 30.04 -15.49 -20.68
CA TYR A 274 31.47 -15.26 -20.48
C TYR A 274 32.27 -16.54 -20.20
N LYS A 275 31.65 -17.73 -20.31
CA LYS A 275 32.24 -19.05 -20.00
C LYS A 275 33.53 -19.40 -20.75
N GLY A 276 33.85 -18.69 -21.84
CA GLY A 276 35.13 -18.81 -22.57
C GLY A 276 36.33 -18.16 -21.89
N ARG A 277 36.15 -17.30 -20.87
CA ARG A 277 37.26 -16.72 -20.09
C ARG A 277 37.74 -17.71 -19.02
N ALA A 278 39.05 -17.79 -18.79
CA ALA A 278 39.60 -18.72 -17.81
C ALA A 278 39.24 -18.40 -16.34
N ASP A 279 39.09 -17.11 -16.00
CA ASP A 279 38.67 -16.68 -14.66
C ASP A 279 37.20 -17.02 -14.38
N VAL A 280 36.31 -16.67 -15.32
CA VAL A 280 34.88 -16.99 -15.26
C VAL A 280 34.64 -18.49 -15.32
N SER A 281 35.24 -19.22 -16.25
CA SER A 281 35.11 -20.68 -16.38
C SER A 281 35.48 -21.40 -15.08
N ALA A 282 36.55 -20.97 -14.40
CA ALA A 282 36.96 -21.55 -13.13
C ALA A 282 35.95 -21.28 -12.00
N ALA A 283 35.32 -20.09 -11.98
CA ALA A 283 34.28 -19.74 -11.01
C ALA A 283 32.94 -20.44 -11.30
N LEU A 284 32.53 -20.53 -12.57
CA LEU A 284 31.34 -21.28 -13.01
C LEU A 284 31.41 -22.74 -12.57
N ASN A 285 32.53 -23.43 -12.81
CA ASN A 285 32.70 -24.82 -12.40
C ASN A 285 32.56 -25.00 -10.88
N ARG A 286 33.21 -24.13 -10.08
CA ARG A 286 33.07 -24.14 -8.61
C ARG A 286 31.64 -23.83 -8.15
N GLY A 287 30.93 -22.92 -8.83
CA GLY A 287 29.52 -22.63 -8.58
C GLY A 287 28.61 -23.82 -8.86
N ILE A 288 28.79 -24.52 -9.98
CA ILE A 288 28.00 -25.70 -10.37
C ILE A 288 28.26 -26.88 -9.41
N ASP A 289 29.53 -27.13 -9.04
CA ASP A 289 29.86 -28.10 -8.00
C ASP A 289 29.26 -27.71 -6.64
N LYS A 290 29.23 -26.41 -6.32
CA LYS A 290 28.58 -25.92 -5.10
C LYS A 290 27.07 -26.17 -5.14
N LEU A 291 26.37 -25.94 -6.25
CA LEU A 291 24.95 -26.28 -6.40
C LEU A 291 24.72 -27.78 -6.20
N ALA A 292 25.48 -28.64 -6.89
CA ALA A 292 25.37 -30.10 -6.75
C ALA A 292 25.58 -30.60 -5.31
N SER A 293 26.36 -29.85 -4.50
CA SER A 293 26.58 -30.10 -3.05
C SER A 293 25.47 -29.60 -2.12
N MET A 294 24.57 -28.73 -2.59
CA MET A 294 23.49 -28.12 -1.80
C MET A 294 22.11 -28.75 -2.07
N GLN A 295 21.98 -29.50 -3.16
CA GLN A 295 20.76 -30.23 -3.52
C GLN A 295 20.43 -31.33 -2.49
N ASP A 296 19.18 -31.38 -2.06
CA ASP A 296 18.71 -32.27 -1.00
C ASP A 296 18.36 -33.70 -1.47
N ALA A 297 17.99 -34.56 -0.51
CA ALA A 297 17.64 -35.97 -0.75
C ALA A 297 16.37 -36.17 -1.60
N ASP A 298 15.60 -35.11 -1.86
CA ASP A 298 14.42 -35.10 -2.72
C ASP A 298 14.73 -34.59 -4.14
N GLY A 299 15.95 -34.10 -4.41
CA GLY A 299 16.35 -33.48 -5.68
C GLY A 299 16.16 -31.95 -5.72
N GLY A 300 15.66 -31.35 -4.64
CA GLY A 300 15.36 -29.91 -4.57
C GLY A 300 16.38 -29.09 -3.77
N TYR A 301 16.02 -27.84 -3.52
CA TYR A 301 16.85 -26.86 -2.82
C TYR A 301 16.09 -26.14 -1.70
N SER A 302 16.83 -25.49 -0.80
CA SER A 302 16.27 -24.65 0.26
C SER A 302 17.09 -23.37 0.42
N SER A 303 16.42 -22.23 0.39
CA SER A 303 17.03 -20.89 0.53
C SER A 303 16.83 -20.34 1.93
N ASN A 304 17.83 -19.61 2.45
CA ASN A 304 17.80 -19.06 3.82
C ASN A 304 17.13 -17.69 3.90
N TYR A 305 16.90 -17.03 2.75
CA TYR A 305 16.38 -15.66 2.67
C TYR A 305 14.85 -15.57 2.67
N ILE A 306 14.16 -16.69 2.43
CA ILE A 306 12.70 -16.79 2.38
C ILE A 306 12.08 -16.67 3.79
N SER A 307 12.78 -17.15 4.83
CA SER A 307 12.28 -17.06 6.20
C SER A 307 12.82 -15.81 6.92
N GLY A 308 11.91 -15.07 7.57
CA GLY A 308 12.26 -13.95 8.44
C GLY A 308 13.00 -14.33 9.73
N ASN A 309 13.40 -15.60 9.89
CA ASN A 309 14.21 -16.08 11.02
C ASN A 309 15.53 -16.78 10.59
N GLY A 310 15.88 -16.77 9.30
CA GLY A 310 17.14 -17.35 8.79
C GLY A 310 17.19 -18.87 8.82
N THR A 311 16.03 -19.52 8.69
CA THR A 311 15.91 -20.98 8.52
C THR A 311 15.78 -21.30 7.04
N ALA A 312 16.52 -22.29 6.54
CA ALA A 312 16.39 -22.75 5.17
C ALA A 312 14.95 -23.24 4.89
N VAL A 313 14.28 -22.63 3.91
CA VAL A 313 12.93 -23.01 3.46
C VAL A 313 13.01 -23.66 2.09
N LYS A 314 12.46 -24.88 2.01
CA LYS A 314 12.33 -25.64 0.77
C LYS A 314 11.21 -25.06 -0.10
N ASN A 315 11.55 -24.73 -1.34
CA ASN A 315 10.70 -23.95 -2.25
C ASN A 315 10.98 -24.32 -3.72
N LEU A 316 10.11 -23.86 -4.62
CA LEU A 316 10.28 -24.06 -6.06
C LEU A 316 11.40 -23.19 -6.65
N GLU A 317 11.41 -21.91 -6.30
CA GLU A 317 12.22 -20.86 -6.92
C GLU A 317 13.73 -21.17 -6.88
N SER A 318 14.24 -21.67 -5.76
CA SER A 318 15.62 -22.16 -5.64
C SER A 318 15.97 -23.25 -6.66
N THR A 319 15.01 -24.13 -6.97
CA THR A 319 15.18 -25.22 -7.96
C THR A 319 15.06 -24.68 -9.38
N ALA A 320 14.11 -23.77 -9.61
CA ALA A 320 13.90 -23.09 -10.90
C ALA A 320 15.14 -22.27 -11.32
N GLN A 321 15.71 -21.49 -10.42
CA GLN A 321 16.94 -20.72 -10.68
C GLN A 321 18.11 -21.63 -11.07
N VAL A 322 18.26 -22.78 -10.41
CA VAL A 322 19.29 -23.78 -10.76
C VAL A 322 19.06 -24.34 -12.17
N VAL A 323 17.83 -24.69 -12.54
CA VAL A 323 17.52 -25.14 -13.91
C VAL A 323 17.91 -24.08 -14.94
N ILE A 324 17.50 -22.82 -14.76
CA ILE A 324 17.86 -21.70 -15.66
C ILE A 324 19.39 -21.55 -15.78
N ALA A 325 20.11 -21.66 -14.65
CA ALA A 325 21.56 -21.54 -14.61
C ALA A 325 22.29 -22.67 -15.34
N LEU A 326 21.83 -23.91 -15.20
CA LEU A 326 22.41 -25.07 -15.88
C LEU A 326 22.10 -25.01 -17.39
N SER A 327 20.86 -24.74 -17.79
CA SER A 327 20.45 -24.56 -19.19
C SER A 327 21.26 -23.48 -19.92
N ALA A 328 21.62 -22.37 -19.25
CA ALA A 328 22.42 -21.30 -19.84
C ALA A 328 23.90 -21.68 -20.02
N VAL A 329 24.44 -22.59 -19.21
CA VAL A 329 25.84 -23.03 -19.31
C VAL A 329 25.99 -24.19 -20.31
N ASP A 330 25.25 -25.27 -20.11
CA ASP A 330 25.28 -26.50 -20.93
C ASP A 330 24.08 -27.38 -20.52
N VAL A 331 23.17 -27.66 -21.47
CA VAL A 331 21.93 -28.40 -21.19
C VAL A 331 22.17 -29.81 -20.64
N SER A 332 23.30 -30.44 -20.98
CA SER A 332 23.66 -31.77 -20.48
C SER A 332 23.87 -31.81 -18.96
N LEU A 333 24.11 -30.67 -18.32
CA LEU A 333 24.23 -30.56 -16.86
C LEU A 333 22.97 -31.01 -16.12
N LEU A 334 21.78 -30.86 -16.74
CA LEU A 334 20.49 -31.21 -16.16
C LEU A 334 20.31 -32.72 -15.97
N GLU A 335 21.04 -33.52 -16.75
CA GLU A 335 20.96 -35.00 -16.77
C GLU A 335 22.13 -35.67 -16.02
N GLN A 336 23.11 -34.89 -15.52
CA GLN A 336 24.27 -35.44 -14.83
C GLN A 336 23.92 -36.03 -13.46
N GLU A 337 24.48 -37.20 -13.14
CA GLU A 337 24.27 -37.93 -11.88
C GLU A 337 24.47 -37.04 -10.62
N ARG A 338 25.37 -36.06 -10.66
CA ARG A 338 25.57 -35.11 -9.54
C ARG A 338 24.33 -34.26 -9.22
N PHE A 339 23.38 -34.11 -10.15
CA PHE A 339 22.10 -33.44 -9.99
C PHE A 339 20.89 -34.40 -9.87
N VAL A 340 21.13 -35.70 -9.74
CA VAL A 340 20.09 -36.72 -9.49
C VAL A 340 20.26 -37.27 -8.08
N LYS A 341 19.21 -37.24 -7.27
CA LYS A 341 19.27 -37.60 -5.84
C LYS A 341 18.21 -38.65 -5.53
N ASN A 342 18.62 -39.83 -5.07
CA ASN A 342 17.74 -40.97 -4.79
C ASN A 342 16.80 -41.35 -5.97
N GLY A 343 17.27 -41.17 -7.21
CA GLY A 343 16.49 -41.41 -8.43
C GLY A 343 15.55 -40.27 -8.84
N LYS A 344 15.56 -39.14 -8.13
CA LYS A 344 14.79 -37.93 -8.47
C LYS A 344 15.65 -36.91 -9.20
N THR A 345 15.11 -36.33 -10.26
CA THR A 345 15.72 -35.29 -11.09
C THR A 345 15.30 -33.89 -10.64
N LEU A 346 15.92 -32.86 -11.24
CA LEU A 346 15.45 -31.48 -11.11
C LEU A 346 14.02 -31.31 -11.65
N LEU A 347 13.65 -32.01 -12.73
CA LEU A 347 12.32 -31.91 -13.32
C LEU A 347 11.24 -32.50 -12.41
N ASP A 348 11.48 -33.67 -11.81
CA ASP A 348 10.55 -34.28 -10.85
C ASP A 348 10.19 -33.31 -9.73
N GLU A 349 11.18 -32.54 -9.26
CA GLU A 349 10.99 -31.54 -8.22
C GLU A 349 10.27 -30.29 -8.73
N ILE A 350 10.57 -29.76 -9.93
CA ILE A 350 9.78 -28.67 -10.53
C ILE A 350 8.30 -29.08 -10.64
N LEU A 351 8.03 -30.26 -11.22
CA LEU A 351 6.67 -30.78 -11.43
C LEU A 351 5.94 -31.07 -10.12
N ARG A 352 6.65 -31.41 -9.04
CA ARG A 352 6.08 -31.58 -7.70
C ARG A 352 5.38 -30.32 -7.20
N PHE A 353 5.87 -29.12 -7.53
CA PHE A 353 5.21 -27.86 -7.16
C PHE A 353 4.16 -27.40 -8.17
N GLN A 354 4.12 -27.96 -9.39
CA GLN A 354 3.06 -27.63 -10.35
C GLN A 354 1.70 -28.19 -9.87
N LYS A 355 0.64 -27.47 -10.23
CA LYS A 355 -0.75 -27.83 -9.99
C LYS A 355 -1.45 -28.24 -11.29
N ALA A 356 -2.62 -28.87 -11.15
CA ALA A 356 -3.45 -29.31 -12.28
C ALA A 356 -3.99 -28.16 -13.16
N ASP A 357 -4.01 -26.92 -12.64
CA ASP A 357 -4.36 -25.70 -13.39
C ASP A 357 -3.15 -25.09 -14.13
N GLY A 358 -1.96 -25.70 -14.05
CA GLY A 358 -0.71 -25.23 -14.66
C GLY A 358 0.10 -24.26 -13.81
N SER A 359 -0.51 -23.62 -12.81
CA SER A 359 0.18 -22.75 -11.86
C SER A 359 1.09 -23.53 -10.90
N PHE A 360 1.94 -22.83 -10.16
CA PHE A 360 2.86 -23.44 -9.21
C PHE A 360 2.65 -22.95 -7.77
N GLU A 361 3.08 -23.78 -6.81
CA GLU A 361 3.14 -23.44 -5.39
C GLU A 361 4.56 -22.99 -4.98
N HIS A 362 4.68 -21.95 -4.15
CA HIS A 362 5.96 -21.52 -3.55
C HIS A 362 6.52 -22.60 -2.60
N ILE A 363 5.69 -23.04 -1.66
CA ILE A 363 5.95 -24.15 -0.73
C ILE A 363 4.83 -25.17 -0.96
N LYS A 364 5.16 -26.47 -0.97
CA LYS A 364 4.17 -27.52 -1.28
C LYS A 364 3.01 -27.53 -0.28
N GLY A 365 1.78 -27.40 -0.78
CA GLY A 365 0.57 -27.24 0.02
C GLY A 365 0.23 -25.79 0.40
N GLY A 366 1.00 -24.81 -0.07
CA GLY A 366 0.75 -23.38 0.12
C GLY A 366 -0.33 -22.80 -0.80
N GLY A 367 -0.73 -23.51 -1.86
CA GLY A 367 -1.58 -22.98 -2.93
C GLY A 367 -0.79 -22.22 -4.00
N THR A 368 -1.49 -21.65 -4.98
CA THR A 368 -0.86 -20.93 -6.10
C THR A 368 -0.13 -19.69 -5.63
N ASP A 369 1.11 -19.53 -6.08
CA ASP A 369 1.89 -18.30 -5.94
C ASP A 369 2.34 -17.78 -7.31
N GLY A 370 2.29 -16.46 -7.50
CA GLY A 370 2.62 -15.81 -8.77
C GLY A 370 4.13 -15.83 -9.08
N MET A 371 4.99 -15.63 -8.08
CA MET A 371 6.44 -15.66 -8.25
C MET A 371 6.95 -17.08 -8.48
N ALA A 372 6.38 -18.05 -7.76
CA ALA A 372 6.64 -19.47 -8.01
C ALA A 372 6.21 -19.87 -9.44
N THR A 373 5.05 -19.36 -9.90
CA THR A 373 4.56 -19.61 -11.27
C THR A 373 5.46 -18.97 -12.32
N ASP A 374 5.80 -17.69 -12.19
CA ASP A 374 6.70 -16.99 -13.11
C ASP A 374 8.07 -17.68 -13.20
N GLN A 375 8.70 -18.04 -12.07
CA GLN A 375 10.00 -18.71 -12.09
C GLN A 375 9.92 -20.17 -12.56
N GLY A 376 8.85 -20.90 -12.23
CA GLY A 376 8.59 -22.25 -12.73
C GLY A 376 8.47 -22.27 -14.25
N THR A 377 7.70 -21.35 -14.83
CA THR A 377 7.61 -21.14 -16.29
C THR A 377 8.98 -20.79 -16.87
N LEU A 378 9.68 -19.80 -16.33
CA LEU A 378 10.99 -19.39 -16.85
C LEU A 378 12.03 -20.51 -16.83
N ALA A 379 11.98 -21.42 -15.85
CA ALA A 379 12.82 -22.62 -15.81
C ALA A 379 12.46 -23.64 -16.92
N LEU A 380 11.16 -23.88 -17.16
CA LEU A 380 10.69 -24.75 -18.23
C LEU A 380 10.98 -24.16 -19.62
N VAL A 381 10.84 -22.84 -19.80
CA VAL A 381 11.28 -22.13 -21.02
C VAL A 381 12.79 -22.27 -21.21
N ALA A 382 13.60 -22.02 -20.16
CA ALA A 382 15.06 -22.17 -20.25
C ALA A 382 15.47 -23.60 -20.63
N TRP A 383 14.80 -24.62 -20.08
CA TRP A 383 15.01 -26.03 -20.43
C TRP A 383 14.61 -26.32 -21.89
N SER A 384 13.37 -25.96 -22.29
CA SER A 384 12.87 -26.25 -23.64
C SER A 384 13.71 -25.54 -24.71
N ARG A 385 14.05 -24.26 -24.54
CA ARG A 385 14.92 -23.53 -25.45
C ARG A 385 16.29 -24.18 -25.61
N ALA A 386 16.91 -24.58 -24.49
CA ALA A 386 18.24 -25.20 -24.51
C ALA A 386 18.25 -26.62 -25.10
N MET A 387 17.16 -27.38 -24.98
CA MET A 387 16.99 -28.68 -25.66
C MET A 387 16.76 -28.54 -27.17
N ASN A 388 16.09 -27.47 -27.61
CA ASN A 388 15.83 -27.18 -29.02
C ASN A 388 16.96 -26.36 -29.70
N GLU A 389 18.18 -26.35 -29.13
CA GLU A 389 19.36 -25.60 -29.60
C GLU A 389 19.15 -24.08 -29.80
N GLN A 390 18.14 -23.49 -29.15
CA GLN A 390 17.83 -22.07 -29.23
C GLN A 390 18.73 -21.23 -28.31
N THR A 391 18.76 -19.91 -28.54
CA THR A 391 19.43 -18.96 -27.63
C THR A 391 18.88 -19.09 -26.20
N SER A 392 19.74 -18.92 -25.20
CA SER A 392 19.38 -19.08 -23.79
C SER A 392 18.25 -18.14 -23.36
N LEU A 393 17.60 -18.40 -22.22
CA LEU A 393 16.48 -17.60 -21.73
C LEU A 393 16.75 -16.08 -21.79
N TYR A 394 17.96 -15.67 -21.41
CA TYR A 394 18.39 -14.26 -21.36
C TYR A 394 19.29 -13.82 -22.53
N ASP A 395 19.60 -14.68 -23.50
CA ASP A 395 20.23 -14.26 -24.76
C ASP A 395 19.11 -14.01 -25.77
N MET A 396 18.74 -12.75 -25.95
CA MET A 396 17.58 -12.33 -26.76
C MET A 396 18.03 -11.77 -28.11
N THR A 397 19.24 -12.10 -28.57
CA THR A 397 19.75 -11.69 -29.88
C THR A 397 19.00 -12.33 -31.06
N ASP A 398 18.22 -13.40 -30.80
CA ASP A 398 17.24 -13.97 -31.73
C ASP A 398 15.96 -13.14 -31.85
N VAL A 399 15.66 -12.27 -30.89
CA VAL A 399 14.45 -11.43 -30.91
C VAL A 399 14.65 -10.25 -31.85
N THR A 400 14.32 -10.44 -33.12
CA THR A 400 14.34 -9.35 -34.10
C THR A 400 13.36 -8.24 -33.70
N GLY A 401 13.88 -7.02 -33.57
CA GLY A 401 13.04 -5.81 -33.49
C GLY A 401 12.13 -5.67 -34.71
N GLN A 402 11.08 -4.85 -34.59
CA GLN A 402 10.04 -4.73 -35.61
C GLN A 402 10.61 -4.49 -37.02
N SER A 403 10.20 -5.32 -37.98
CA SER A 403 10.89 -5.43 -39.28
C SER A 403 10.93 -4.09 -40.03
N GLN A 404 11.99 -3.90 -40.81
CA GLN A 404 11.97 -2.91 -41.89
C GLN A 404 10.80 -3.18 -42.84
N GLY A 405 10.30 -2.11 -43.46
CA GLY A 405 9.08 -2.09 -44.27
C GLY A 405 8.08 -1.05 -43.79
N THR A 406 7.06 -0.79 -44.61
CA THR A 406 5.94 0.10 -44.27
C THR A 406 4.80 -0.67 -43.61
N GLU A 407 3.92 0.02 -42.89
CA GLU A 407 2.71 -0.59 -42.33
C GLU A 407 1.64 -0.86 -43.41
N SER A 408 0.75 -1.82 -43.17
CA SER A 408 -0.35 -2.14 -44.10
C SER A 408 -1.39 -1.01 -44.13
N PRO A 409 -1.92 -0.62 -45.30
CA PRO A 409 -2.97 0.41 -45.40
C PRO A 409 -4.22 0.10 -44.57
N GLU A 410 -4.58 -1.18 -44.45
CA GLU A 410 -5.72 -1.67 -43.68
C GLU A 410 -5.52 -1.42 -42.18
N LYS A 411 -4.28 -1.62 -41.67
CA LYS A 411 -3.92 -1.29 -40.29
C LYS A 411 -3.88 0.22 -40.05
N VAL A 412 -3.33 1.00 -40.98
CA VAL A 412 -3.32 2.48 -40.89
C VAL A 412 -4.73 3.04 -40.84
N GLU A 413 -5.66 2.51 -41.65
CA GLU A 413 -7.06 2.96 -41.64
C GLU A 413 -7.84 2.46 -40.41
N ALA A 414 -7.59 1.23 -39.95
CA ALA A 414 -8.15 0.73 -38.69
C ALA A 414 -7.71 1.59 -37.50
N PHE A 415 -6.45 2.03 -37.49
CA PHE A 415 -5.94 2.96 -36.47
C PHE A 415 -6.54 4.36 -36.61
N ARG A 416 -6.64 4.91 -37.83
CA ARG A 416 -7.30 6.21 -38.09
C ARG A 416 -8.73 6.22 -37.52
N LYS A 417 -9.49 5.16 -37.74
CA LYS A 417 -10.85 5.01 -37.18
C LYS A 417 -10.88 5.08 -35.64
N LYS A 418 -9.90 4.49 -34.95
CA LYS A 418 -9.78 4.59 -33.48
C LYS A 418 -9.47 6.03 -33.02
N LEU A 419 -8.70 6.79 -33.79
CA LEU A 419 -8.48 8.23 -33.52
C LEU A 419 -9.77 9.06 -33.72
N GLU A 420 -10.58 8.71 -34.72
CA GLU A 420 -11.86 9.38 -34.99
C GLU A 420 -12.95 9.05 -33.96
N GLU A 421 -12.81 7.93 -33.23
CA GLU A 421 -13.67 7.54 -32.11
C GLU A 421 -13.36 8.29 -30.81
N LEU A 422 -12.21 8.97 -30.69
CA LEU A 422 -11.89 9.82 -29.53
C LEU A 422 -12.81 11.06 -29.48
N PRO A 423 -13.28 11.47 -28.28
CA PRO A 423 -14.09 12.67 -28.16
C PRO A 423 -13.28 13.93 -28.48
N LYS A 424 -13.94 14.90 -29.14
CA LYS A 424 -13.29 16.14 -29.60
C LYS A 424 -12.60 16.91 -28.47
N GLN A 425 -13.23 16.93 -27.30
CA GLN A 425 -12.65 17.30 -26.02
C GLN A 425 -12.50 16.02 -25.20
N VAL A 426 -11.26 15.63 -24.92
CA VAL A 426 -10.92 14.52 -24.03
C VAL A 426 -11.01 14.97 -22.57
N THR A 427 -11.24 14.01 -21.70
CA THR A 427 -11.37 14.14 -20.25
C THR A 427 -10.46 13.13 -19.55
N LEU A 428 -10.42 13.13 -18.21
CA LEU A 428 -9.66 12.14 -17.45
C LEU A 428 -10.14 10.70 -17.67
N ALA A 429 -11.39 10.51 -18.10
CA ALA A 429 -11.93 9.19 -18.44
C ALA A 429 -11.27 8.57 -19.69
N GLU A 430 -10.76 9.37 -20.62
CA GLU A 430 -10.10 8.89 -21.85
C GLU A 430 -8.57 8.76 -21.72
N LYS A 431 -7.99 8.99 -20.53
CA LYS A 431 -6.53 8.91 -20.27
C LYS A 431 -5.95 7.58 -20.76
N GLU A 432 -6.50 6.45 -20.30
CA GLU A 432 -6.07 5.10 -20.69
C GLU A 432 -6.21 4.86 -22.21
N GLN A 433 -7.32 5.28 -22.82
CA GLN A 433 -7.55 5.12 -24.26
C GLN A 433 -6.52 5.90 -25.10
N VAL A 434 -6.18 7.13 -24.70
CA VAL A 434 -5.17 7.95 -25.39
C VAL A 434 -3.78 7.33 -25.24
N TYR A 435 -3.41 6.80 -24.06
CA TYR A 435 -2.16 6.06 -23.89
C TYR A 435 -2.11 4.82 -24.78
N ASN A 436 -3.14 3.96 -24.74
CA ASN A 436 -3.23 2.74 -25.57
C ASN A 436 -3.04 3.04 -27.06
N LEU A 437 -3.59 4.16 -27.55
CA LEU A 437 -3.41 4.61 -28.93
C LEU A 437 -2.00 5.14 -29.22
N LYS A 438 -1.31 5.81 -28.27
CA LYS A 438 0.11 6.16 -28.43
C LYS A 438 0.97 4.91 -28.62
N ILE A 439 0.67 3.83 -27.91
CA ILE A 439 1.45 2.59 -27.95
C ILE A 439 1.19 1.79 -29.20
N GLU A 440 -0.07 1.61 -29.58
CA GLU A 440 -0.42 0.97 -30.85
C GLU A 440 0.23 1.73 -32.02
N LEU A 441 0.20 3.06 -32.00
CA LEU A 441 0.90 3.89 -32.99
C LEU A 441 2.41 3.62 -33.02
N GLU A 442 3.08 3.62 -31.86
CA GLU A 442 4.53 3.36 -31.85
C GLU A 442 4.88 1.93 -32.26
N GLN A 443 4.03 0.94 -31.96
CA GLN A 443 4.14 -0.45 -32.42
C GLN A 443 3.80 -0.67 -33.91
N MET A 444 3.18 0.28 -34.60
CA MET A 444 2.99 0.18 -36.05
C MET A 444 4.32 0.45 -36.79
N LYS A 445 4.51 -0.20 -37.94
CA LYS A 445 5.66 0.08 -38.83
C LYS A 445 5.62 1.52 -39.37
N ALA A 446 6.60 1.91 -40.18
CA ALA A 446 6.62 3.25 -40.76
C ALA A 446 5.45 3.48 -41.73
N PHE A 447 4.76 4.62 -41.62
CA PHE A 447 3.77 5.09 -42.60
C PHE A 447 3.70 6.63 -42.58
N GLU A 448 3.14 7.23 -43.65
CA GLU A 448 3.24 8.67 -43.92
C GLU A 448 2.65 9.53 -42.81
N GLU A 449 1.47 9.19 -42.28
CA GLU A 449 0.82 9.98 -41.23
C GLU A 449 1.26 9.66 -39.80
N LYS A 450 2.20 8.72 -39.55
CA LYS A 450 2.57 8.28 -38.19
C LYS A 450 2.96 9.46 -37.27
N GLU A 451 3.74 10.40 -37.81
CA GLU A 451 4.13 11.61 -37.08
C GLU A 451 2.94 12.56 -36.82
N SER A 452 1.99 12.66 -37.76
CA SER A 452 0.78 13.48 -37.61
C SER A 452 -0.13 12.92 -36.51
N PHE A 453 -0.31 11.60 -36.50
CA PHE A 453 -1.07 10.88 -35.47
C PHE A 453 -0.42 10.99 -34.09
N ARG A 454 0.93 10.94 -34.00
CA ARG A 454 1.65 11.15 -32.75
C ARG A 454 1.38 12.55 -32.21
N ASN A 455 1.58 13.59 -33.03
CA ASN A 455 1.35 14.96 -32.60
C ASN A 455 -0.11 15.22 -32.17
N PHE A 456 -1.10 14.59 -32.83
CA PHE A 456 -2.50 14.64 -32.40
C PHE A 456 -2.71 13.99 -31.02
N LEU A 457 -2.12 12.82 -30.77
CA LEU A 457 -2.23 12.13 -29.48
C LEU A 457 -1.50 12.88 -28.36
N GLU A 458 -0.33 13.47 -28.62
CA GLU A 458 0.36 14.32 -27.63
C GLU A 458 -0.46 15.58 -27.29
N GLU A 459 -1.19 16.18 -28.25
CA GLU A 459 -2.15 17.25 -27.94
C GLU A 459 -3.25 16.78 -26.99
N LYS A 460 -3.73 15.53 -27.13
CA LYS A 460 -4.71 14.93 -26.21
C LYS A 460 -4.10 14.63 -24.83
N SER A 461 -2.91 14.06 -24.77
CA SER A 461 -2.20 13.82 -23.50
C SER A 461 -1.95 15.12 -22.73
N ALA A 462 -1.48 16.19 -23.40
CA ALA A 462 -1.23 17.48 -22.77
C ALA A 462 -2.51 18.19 -22.30
N GLU A 463 -3.63 18.01 -22.99
CA GLU A 463 -4.96 18.48 -22.56
C GLU A 463 -5.43 17.73 -21.29
N ILE A 464 -5.29 16.40 -21.27
CA ILE A 464 -5.65 15.54 -20.12
C ILE A 464 -4.77 15.88 -18.90
N GLU A 465 -3.46 16.01 -19.07
CA GLU A 465 -2.52 16.42 -18.02
C GLU A 465 -2.89 17.77 -17.39
N ARG A 466 -3.36 18.73 -18.19
CA ARG A 466 -3.77 20.04 -17.65
C ARG A 466 -5.03 19.89 -16.80
N GLN A 467 -6.01 19.12 -17.27
CA GLN A 467 -7.23 18.82 -16.52
C GLN A 467 -6.95 18.03 -15.22
N GLU A 468 -5.96 17.13 -15.23
CA GLU A 468 -5.51 16.39 -14.05
C GLU A 468 -4.99 17.35 -12.98
N LYS A 469 -4.07 18.25 -13.37
CA LYS A 469 -3.51 19.29 -12.49
C LYS A 469 -4.57 20.29 -12.00
N GLU A 470 -5.61 20.56 -12.79
CA GLU A 470 -6.77 21.36 -12.38
C GLU A 470 -7.63 20.65 -11.30
N VAL A 471 -7.82 19.32 -11.42
CA VAL A 471 -8.52 18.48 -10.43
C VAL A 471 -7.71 18.32 -9.14
N GLU A 472 -6.42 17.99 -9.24
CA GLU A 472 -5.51 17.87 -8.09
C GLU A 472 -5.45 19.18 -7.29
N ALA A 473 -5.29 20.31 -7.96
CA ALA A 473 -5.24 21.62 -7.31
C ALA A 473 -6.57 22.00 -6.64
N LEU A 474 -7.71 21.60 -7.21
CA LEU A 474 -9.01 21.75 -6.54
C LEU A 474 -9.08 20.88 -5.27
N ASP A 475 -8.68 19.60 -5.36
CA ASP A 475 -8.71 18.67 -4.24
C ASP A 475 -7.78 19.09 -3.09
N GLU A 476 -6.55 19.54 -3.41
CA GLU A 476 -5.63 20.14 -2.44
C GLU A 476 -6.25 21.37 -1.76
N ARG A 477 -7.00 22.21 -2.50
CA ARG A 477 -7.63 23.41 -1.91
C ARG A 477 -8.85 23.06 -1.07
N ILE A 478 -9.70 22.12 -1.49
CA ILE A 478 -10.77 21.56 -0.65
C ILE A 478 -10.16 21.04 0.65
N TRP A 479 -9.10 20.23 0.54
CA TRP A 479 -8.40 19.65 1.67
C TRP A 479 -7.79 20.70 2.62
N ASN A 480 -7.09 21.71 2.10
CA ASN A 480 -6.38 22.69 2.94
C ASN A 480 -7.30 23.78 3.50
N GLU A 481 -8.34 24.20 2.76
CA GLU A 481 -9.14 25.37 3.10
C GLU A 481 -10.49 25.04 3.77
N ILE A 482 -11.06 23.87 3.51
CA ILE A 482 -12.30 23.39 4.14
C ILE A 482 -11.98 22.48 5.33
N HIS A 483 -12.72 22.68 6.42
CA HIS A 483 -12.64 21.83 7.60
C HIS A 483 -14.07 21.44 8.04
N PRO A 484 -14.53 20.20 7.78
CA PRO A 484 -15.91 19.76 7.98
C PRO A 484 -16.53 20.02 9.38
N LEU A 485 -15.72 20.09 10.44
CA LEU A 485 -16.22 20.29 11.81
C LEU A 485 -16.30 21.77 12.25
N LYS A 486 -15.79 22.74 11.46
CA LYS A 486 -15.80 24.19 11.78
C LYS A 486 -16.28 25.07 10.61
N ILE A 487 -17.29 24.60 9.84
CA ILE A 487 -17.80 25.37 8.69
C ILE A 487 -18.78 26.44 9.18
N THR A 488 -18.27 27.66 9.37
CA THR A 488 -19.05 28.85 9.75
C THR A 488 -19.23 29.80 8.55
N LEU A 489 -20.04 30.86 8.72
CA LEU A 489 -20.23 31.86 7.66
C LEU A 489 -18.95 32.63 7.26
N GLU A 490 -17.88 32.63 8.09
CA GLU A 490 -16.56 33.16 7.68
C GLU A 490 -16.02 32.43 6.44
N LYS A 491 -16.39 31.16 6.25
CA LYS A 491 -15.92 30.32 5.13
C LYS A 491 -16.78 30.43 3.87
N LYS A 492 -17.81 31.28 3.85
CA LYS A 492 -18.73 31.40 2.70
C LYS A 492 -17.99 31.66 1.38
N GLU A 493 -17.15 32.70 1.32
CA GLU A 493 -16.50 33.10 0.06
C GLU A 493 -15.62 31.98 -0.50
N THR A 494 -14.80 31.35 0.35
CA THR A 494 -13.97 30.19 0.00
C THR A 494 -14.80 29.01 -0.51
N VAL A 495 -15.88 28.63 0.20
CA VAL A 495 -16.72 27.49 -0.18
C VAL A 495 -17.46 27.74 -1.49
N GLU A 496 -17.89 28.98 -1.75
CA GLU A 496 -18.53 29.34 -3.02
C GLU A 496 -17.54 29.43 -4.18
N GLU A 497 -16.30 29.88 -3.95
CA GLU A 497 -15.22 29.85 -4.94
C GLU A 497 -14.89 28.41 -5.35
N LEU A 498 -14.58 27.54 -4.38
CA LEU A 498 -14.23 26.14 -4.64
C LEU A 498 -15.39 25.37 -5.30
N TYR A 499 -16.63 25.62 -4.88
CA TYR A 499 -17.81 25.00 -5.51
C TYR A 499 -18.11 25.56 -6.91
N SER A 500 -17.66 26.78 -7.23
CA SER A 500 -17.69 27.30 -8.59
C SER A 500 -16.63 26.62 -9.48
N ILE A 501 -15.42 26.39 -8.96
CA ILE A 501 -14.35 25.67 -9.69
C ILE A 501 -14.78 24.23 -9.97
N TYR A 502 -15.27 23.52 -8.96
CA TYR A 502 -15.84 22.17 -9.10
C TYR A 502 -16.94 22.10 -10.17
N LYS A 503 -17.79 23.13 -10.27
CA LYS A 503 -18.84 23.20 -11.29
C LYS A 503 -18.36 23.53 -12.70
N SER A 504 -17.20 24.16 -12.86
CA SER A 504 -16.59 24.43 -14.18
C SER A 504 -15.80 23.27 -14.76
N LEU A 505 -15.48 22.24 -13.97
CA LEU A 505 -14.87 21.01 -14.49
C LEU A 505 -15.81 20.27 -15.46
N PRO A 506 -15.27 19.55 -16.47
CA PRO A 506 -16.03 18.55 -17.23
C PRO A 506 -16.76 17.57 -16.32
N GLU A 507 -17.94 17.09 -16.72
CA GLU A 507 -18.77 16.24 -15.85
C GLU A 507 -18.05 14.94 -15.48
N GLN A 508 -17.37 14.33 -16.45
CA GLN A 508 -16.50 13.16 -16.31
C GLN A 508 -15.37 13.38 -15.29
N ASN A 509 -14.84 14.60 -15.15
CA ASN A 509 -13.74 14.88 -14.24
C ASN A 509 -14.18 15.03 -12.77
N LYS A 510 -15.48 15.20 -12.49
CA LYS A 510 -15.98 15.46 -11.12
C LYS A 510 -15.87 14.24 -10.20
N SER A 511 -15.90 13.03 -10.75
CA SER A 511 -15.64 11.78 -10.01
C SER A 511 -14.19 11.68 -9.50
N PHE A 512 -13.24 12.27 -10.24
CA PHE A 512 -11.82 12.30 -9.88
C PHE A 512 -11.52 13.31 -8.76
N VAL A 513 -12.43 14.26 -8.48
CA VAL A 513 -12.35 15.16 -7.31
C VAL A 513 -12.70 14.36 -6.05
N THR A 514 -11.67 13.77 -5.44
CA THR A 514 -11.78 12.80 -4.34
C THR A 514 -12.50 13.33 -3.11
N ARG A 515 -12.48 14.66 -2.88
CA ARG A 515 -13.08 15.35 -1.72
C ARG A 515 -14.33 16.17 -2.07
N SER A 516 -14.91 15.95 -3.24
CA SER A 516 -16.20 16.52 -3.69
C SER A 516 -17.29 16.51 -2.60
N LYS A 517 -17.43 15.40 -1.86
CA LYS A 517 -18.40 15.26 -0.75
C LYS A 517 -18.19 16.25 0.41
N ASP A 518 -16.95 16.56 0.77
CA ASP A 518 -16.65 17.55 1.83
C ASP A 518 -17.04 18.96 1.38
N LEU A 519 -16.79 19.28 0.11
CA LEU A 519 -17.17 20.55 -0.52
C LEU A 519 -18.69 20.70 -0.67
N GLU A 520 -19.39 19.62 -1.01
CA GLU A 520 -20.86 19.61 -1.08
C GLU A 520 -21.49 19.78 0.31
N MET A 521 -21.01 19.04 1.33
CA MET A 521 -21.42 19.25 2.72
C MET A 521 -21.15 20.68 3.18
N ALA A 522 -19.97 21.24 2.83
CA ALA A 522 -19.63 22.62 3.12
C ALA A 522 -20.64 23.60 2.53
N LYS A 523 -20.99 23.47 1.24
CA LYS A 523 -21.95 24.38 0.60
C LYS A 523 -23.36 24.18 1.15
N GLN A 524 -23.77 22.97 1.53
CA GLN A 524 -25.03 22.72 2.23
C GLN A 524 -25.09 23.44 3.58
N ILE A 525 -24.05 23.30 4.42
CA ILE A 525 -23.94 23.97 5.72
C ILE A 525 -24.02 25.49 5.56
N ILE A 526 -23.21 26.09 4.67
CA ILE A 526 -23.26 27.53 4.38
C ILE A 526 -24.68 27.97 3.97
N THR A 527 -25.31 27.23 3.05
CA THR A 527 -26.65 27.56 2.52
C THR A 527 -27.77 27.45 3.57
N LYS A 528 -27.57 26.65 4.63
CA LYS A 528 -28.47 26.61 5.80
C LYS A 528 -28.17 27.74 6.78
N LEU A 529 -26.90 27.99 7.10
CA LEU A 529 -26.48 29.09 7.98
C LEU A 529 -26.92 30.47 7.46
N GLU A 530 -26.88 30.70 6.15
CA GLU A 530 -27.39 31.93 5.51
C GLU A 530 -28.90 32.16 5.75
N LYS A 531 -29.67 31.09 6.00
CA LYS A 531 -31.10 31.12 6.33
C LYS A 531 -31.37 31.16 7.83
N GLY A 532 -30.32 31.24 8.67
CA GLY A 532 -30.43 31.14 10.12
C GLY A 532 -30.72 29.71 10.61
N ILE A 533 -30.36 28.68 9.84
CA ILE A 533 -30.58 27.27 10.19
C ILE A 533 -29.23 26.62 10.54
N LEU A 534 -29.14 26.03 11.73
CA LEU A 534 -28.10 25.06 12.08
C LEU A 534 -28.50 23.71 11.47
N GLY A 535 -27.81 23.31 10.40
CA GLY A 535 -28.13 22.08 9.68
C GLY A 535 -27.86 20.81 10.48
N LYS A 536 -28.66 19.76 10.21
CA LYS A 536 -28.47 18.38 10.66
C LYS A 536 -27.01 17.91 10.52
N GLU A 537 -26.34 18.32 9.45
CA GLU A 537 -24.95 18.00 9.13
C GLU A 537 -23.99 18.51 10.22
N ILE A 538 -24.27 19.68 10.79
CA ILE A 538 -23.50 20.27 11.91
C ILE A 538 -23.70 19.42 13.17
N PHE A 539 -24.93 19.00 13.46
CA PHE A 539 -25.23 18.14 14.62
C PHE A 539 -24.65 16.72 14.44
N GLU A 540 -24.65 16.17 13.23
CA GLU A 540 -23.97 14.91 12.91
C GLU A 540 -22.46 15.04 13.11
N ASN A 541 -21.84 16.11 12.61
CA ASN A 541 -20.42 16.37 12.80
C ASN A 541 -20.05 16.61 14.27
N ALA A 542 -20.86 17.35 15.04
CA ALA A 542 -20.65 17.55 16.47
C ALA A 542 -20.83 16.25 17.28
N LYS A 543 -21.84 15.43 16.96
CA LYS A 543 -22.08 14.12 17.59
C LYS A 543 -20.97 13.12 17.27
N ASN A 544 -20.64 12.97 15.99
CA ASN A 544 -19.65 12.03 15.48
C ASN A 544 -18.21 12.45 15.82
N SER A 545 -17.97 13.71 16.20
CA SER A 545 -16.69 14.15 16.76
C SER A 545 -16.67 14.25 18.29
N ARG A 546 -17.82 14.23 18.96
CA ARG A 546 -17.99 14.67 20.37
C ARG A 546 -17.40 16.06 20.67
N LYS A 547 -17.05 16.86 19.65
CA LYS A 547 -16.51 18.22 19.76
C LYS A 547 -17.65 19.22 19.67
N ASP A 548 -17.51 20.30 20.42
CA ASP A 548 -18.52 21.36 20.42
C ASP A 548 -18.38 22.23 19.17
N TYR A 549 -19.50 22.57 18.55
CA TYR A 549 -19.57 23.49 17.41
C TYR A 549 -20.13 24.84 17.89
N VAL A 550 -19.55 25.94 17.41
CA VAL A 550 -19.92 27.31 17.83
C VAL A 550 -20.49 28.08 16.64
N HIS A 551 -21.66 28.69 16.86
CA HIS A 551 -22.34 29.58 15.93
C HIS A 551 -22.52 30.97 16.54
N GLU A 552 -22.04 31.99 15.83
CA GLU A 552 -22.27 33.38 16.18
C GLU A 552 -23.51 33.92 15.46
N GLY A 553 -24.49 34.33 16.26
CA GLY A 553 -25.72 34.99 15.81
C GLY A 553 -25.68 36.50 16.05
N LYS A 554 -26.77 37.19 15.71
CA LYS A 554 -26.89 38.65 15.90
C LYS A 554 -27.13 38.99 17.37
N GLY A 555 -26.04 39.11 18.14
CA GLY A 555 -26.07 39.44 19.57
C GLY A 555 -26.14 38.23 20.50
N TYR A 556 -25.74 37.04 20.02
CA TYR A 556 -25.68 35.83 20.84
C TYR A 556 -24.71 34.80 20.23
N THR A 557 -24.33 33.79 21.01
CA THR A 557 -23.54 32.65 20.55
C THR A 557 -24.22 31.36 20.98
N ILE A 558 -24.43 30.42 20.05
CA ILE A 558 -24.90 29.06 20.33
C ILE A 558 -23.69 28.12 20.24
N ARG A 559 -23.36 27.42 21.34
CA ARG A 559 -22.44 26.28 21.32
C ARG A 559 -23.24 24.98 21.41
N ILE A 560 -23.27 24.21 20.32
CA ILE A 560 -23.79 22.85 20.30
C ILE A 560 -22.79 21.97 21.06
N LYS A 561 -23.22 21.31 22.15
CA LYS A 561 -22.34 20.44 22.92
C LYS A 561 -22.24 19.07 22.28
N GLY A 562 -21.09 18.72 21.70
CA GLY A 562 -20.92 17.51 20.89
C GLY A 562 -21.19 16.21 21.66
N LYS A 563 -20.85 16.19 22.96
CA LYS A 563 -21.15 15.07 23.88
C LYS A 563 -22.64 14.93 24.25
N LYS A 564 -23.48 15.92 23.94
CA LYS A 564 -24.91 15.98 24.31
C LYS A 564 -25.85 16.16 23.10
N VAL A 565 -25.41 15.82 21.89
CA VAL A 565 -26.28 15.75 20.71
C VAL A 565 -27.11 14.46 20.74
N GLY A 566 -28.43 14.59 20.67
CA GLY A 566 -29.40 13.51 20.67
C GLY A 566 -29.61 12.92 19.27
N VAL A 567 -30.73 13.26 18.62
CA VAL A 567 -31.02 12.90 17.23
C VAL A 567 -30.71 14.13 16.36
N PRO A 568 -29.71 14.08 15.47
CA PRO A 568 -29.39 15.20 14.59
C PRO A 568 -30.54 15.56 13.64
N ALA A 569 -30.88 16.83 13.59
CA ALA A 569 -31.91 17.42 12.73
C ALA A 569 -31.56 18.90 12.47
N ASP A 570 -32.23 19.53 11.51
CA ASP A 570 -32.13 20.97 11.30
C ASP A 570 -32.77 21.73 12.48
N MET A 571 -32.11 22.80 12.94
CA MET A 571 -32.59 23.67 14.02
C MET A 571 -32.63 25.12 13.54
N ASN A 572 -33.75 25.82 13.81
CA ASN A 572 -33.81 27.27 13.69
C ASN A 572 -32.89 27.91 14.74
N ALA A 573 -31.84 28.58 14.28
CA ALA A 573 -30.81 29.19 15.12
C ALA A 573 -31.15 30.61 15.57
N ALA A 574 -32.28 31.17 15.12
CA ALA A 574 -32.68 32.53 15.47
C ALA A 574 -33.07 32.63 16.96
N VAL A 575 -32.47 33.59 17.65
CA VAL A 575 -32.84 33.99 19.02
C VAL A 575 -33.28 35.44 19.00
N GLN A 576 -34.47 35.72 19.53
CA GLN A 576 -34.93 37.08 19.84
C GLN A 576 -34.56 37.39 21.29
N ILE A 577 -34.10 38.61 21.55
CA ILE A 577 -33.60 39.03 22.87
C ILE A 577 -34.28 40.34 23.25
N HIS A 578 -34.80 40.41 24.47
CA HIS A 578 -35.40 41.59 25.06
C HIS A 578 -34.84 41.79 26.47
N GLN A 579 -34.43 43.01 26.82
CA GLN A 579 -33.86 43.30 28.13
C GLN A 579 -34.55 44.52 28.72
N ASP A 580 -35.12 44.35 29.90
CA ASP A 580 -35.73 45.42 30.70
C ASP A 580 -35.04 45.46 32.07
N GLY A 581 -34.08 46.38 32.22
CA GLY A 581 -33.45 46.83 33.47
C GLY A 581 -32.85 45.76 34.39
N LYS A 582 -33.72 44.97 35.04
CA LYS A 582 -33.38 43.92 36.01
C LYS A 582 -33.56 42.50 35.48
N SER A 583 -34.14 42.33 34.29
CA SER A 583 -34.42 41.02 33.67
C SER A 583 -33.99 40.97 32.21
N LEU A 584 -33.49 39.80 31.81
CA LEU A 584 -33.19 39.43 30.43
C LEU A 584 -34.20 38.37 30.01
N GLU A 585 -34.90 38.59 28.90
CA GLU A 585 -35.78 37.63 28.25
C GLU A 585 -35.22 37.27 26.88
N PHE A 586 -35.32 35.99 26.50
CA PHE A 586 -34.99 35.56 25.15
C PHE A 586 -35.93 34.47 24.65
N THR A 587 -36.21 34.47 23.35
CA THR A 587 -37.01 33.44 22.68
C THR A 587 -36.17 32.76 21.62
N ILE A 588 -35.96 31.45 21.78
CA ILE A 588 -35.34 30.60 20.77
C ILE A 588 -36.44 30.19 19.79
N MET A 589 -36.29 30.57 18.52
CA MET A 589 -37.33 30.44 17.49
C MET A 589 -37.50 29.02 16.93
N GLN A 590 -36.82 28.03 17.51
CA GLN A 590 -37.06 26.61 17.27
C GLN A 590 -38.23 26.15 18.15
N GLU A 591 -39.22 25.47 17.59
CA GLU A 591 -40.28 24.85 18.38
C GLU A 591 -39.84 23.49 18.94
N GLY A 592 -40.30 23.18 20.15
CA GLY A 592 -40.13 21.86 20.78
C GLY A 592 -38.71 21.56 21.26
N LYS A 593 -38.33 20.28 21.22
CA LYS A 593 -37.04 19.76 21.69
C LYS A 593 -35.94 20.03 20.67
N LEU A 594 -34.77 20.51 21.13
CA LEU A 594 -33.62 20.76 20.27
C LEU A 594 -32.90 19.44 19.89
N PRO A 595 -32.13 19.40 18.79
CA PRO A 595 -31.36 18.21 18.38
C PRO A 595 -30.27 17.79 19.39
N GLY A 596 -29.92 18.66 20.35
CA GLY A 596 -29.00 18.41 21.46
C GLY A 596 -29.11 19.50 22.52
N GLU A 597 -28.38 19.36 23.63
CA GLU A 597 -28.16 20.49 24.56
C GLU A 597 -27.24 21.53 23.90
N VAL A 598 -27.63 22.80 23.95
CA VAL A 598 -26.81 23.91 23.48
C VAL A 598 -26.59 24.92 24.62
N GLU A 599 -25.37 25.44 24.71
CA GLU A 599 -25.01 26.55 25.59
C GLU A 599 -25.23 27.85 24.82
N LEU A 600 -26.15 28.67 25.29
CA LEU A 600 -26.50 29.98 24.74
C LEU A 600 -25.81 31.07 25.56
N THR A 601 -24.94 31.85 24.92
CA THR A 601 -24.31 33.05 25.51
C THR A 601 -24.99 34.30 24.95
N ILE A 602 -25.47 35.18 25.83
CA ILE A 602 -26.11 36.46 25.48
C ILE A 602 -25.41 37.61 26.22
N PRO A 603 -24.85 38.62 25.53
CA PRO A 603 -24.40 39.86 26.16
C PRO A 603 -25.59 40.62 26.78
N CYS A 604 -25.42 41.13 28.00
CA CYS A 604 -26.47 41.82 28.75
C CYS A 604 -25.91 42.80 29.78
N ASP A 605 -26.71 43.79 30.18
CA ASP A 605 -26.35 44.77 31.23
C ASP A 605 -26.72 44.29 32.66
N LEU A 606 -26.89 42.97 32.84
CA LEU A 606 -27.09 42.38 34.17
C LEU A 606 -25.78 42.40 34.97
N ASN A 607 -25.88 42.55 36.29
CA ASN A 607 -24.71 42.51 37.16
C ASN A 607 -24.22 41.07 37.33
N ASP A 608 -22.92 40.89 37.56
CA ASP A 608 -22.34 39.57 37.83
C ASP A 608 -23.03 38.88 39.02
N GLY A 609 -23.31 37.58 38.88
CA GLY A 609 -24.00 36.78 39.90
C GLY A 609 -24.72 35.56 39.32
N ILE A 610 -25.47 34.87 40.17
CA ILE A 610 -26.28 33.70 39.79
C ILE A 610 -27.75 34.13 39.65
N TYR A 611 -28.38 33.69 38.56
CA TYR A 611 -29.74 34.00 38.17
C TYR A 611 -30.53 32.70 37.96
N VAL A 612 -31.83 32.68 38.27
CA VAL A 612 -32.72 31.58 37.90
C VAL A 612 -33.17 31.79 36.45
N LEU A 613 -33.07 30.73 35.65
CA LEU A 613 -33.65 30.66 34.30
C LEU A 613 -35.04 30.01 34.39
N SER A 614 -36.07 30.75 34.01
CA SER A 614 -37.45 30.27 34.05
C SER A 614 -38.07 30.16 32.65
N SER A 615 -38.86 29.10 32.43
CA SER A 615 -39.77 28.94 31.29
C SER A 615 -41.21 29.11 31.77
N GLY A 616 -41.81 30.27 31.47
CA GLY A 616 -43.13 30.64 32.00
C GLY A 616 -43.15 30.73 33.53
N GLN A 617 -43.77 29.75 34.20
CA GLN A 617 -43.78 29.61 35.66
C GLN A 617 -42.83 28.53 36.21
N ARG A 618 -42.13 27.81 35.33
CA ARG A 618 -41.21 26.74 35.74
C ARG A 618 -39.80 27.28 35.89
N GLU A 619 -39.12 26.95 36.97
CA GLU A 619 -37.67 27.09 37.07
C GLU A 619 -37.02 25.89 36.36
N GLU A 620 -36.11 26.16 35.42
CA GLU A 620 -35.44 25.13 34.63
C GLU A 620 -34.03 24.86 35.17
N GLN A 621 -33.27 25.91 35.52
CA GLN A 621 -31.93 25.82 36.11
C GLN A 621 -31.46 27.15 36.71
N TRP A 622 -30.26 27.13 37.30
CA TRP A 622 -29.49 28.33 37.63
C TRP A 622 -28.47 28.63 36.52
N CYS A 623 -28.29 29.91 36.19
CA CYS A 623 -27.39 30.40 35.16
C CYS A 623 -26.43 31.46 35.73
N GLY A 624 -25.21 31.50 35.20
CA GLY A 624 -24.23 32.53 35.54
C GLY A 624 -24.39 33.78 34.67
N VAL A 625 -24.27 34.94 35.30
CA VAL A 625 -23.91 36.21 34.64
C VAL A 625 -22.50 36.59 35.07
N SER A 626 -21.62 36.86 34.11
CA SER A 626 -20.26 37.35 34.34
C SER A 626 -19.75 38.18 33.14
N ASP A 627 -18.98 39.23 33.40
CA ASP A 627 -18.39 40.11 32.38
C ASP A 627 -19.42 40.65 31.36
N GLY A 628 -20.63 40.95 31.83
CA GLY A 628 -21.74 41.43 31.00
C GLY A 628 -22.30 40.38 30.02
N LYS A 629 -22.25 39.09 30.38
CA LYS A 629 -22.81 37.98 29.59
C LYS A 629 -23.57 37.00 30.48
N ALA A 630 -24.78 36.64 30.08
CA ALA A 630 -25.51 35.49 30.58
C ALA A 630 -25.10 34.23 29.80
N VAL A 631 -24.89 33.11 30.51
CA VAL A 631 -24.63 31.79 29.91
C VAL A 631 -25.68 30.80 30.39
N CYS A 632 -26.39 30.16 29.45
CA CYS A 632 -27.58 29.35 29.72
C CYS A 632 -27.60 28.05 28.89
N ASP A 633 -27.75 26.90 29.54
CA ASP A 633 -27.88 25.61 28.86
C ASP A 633 -29.34 25.28 28.53
N VAL A 634 -29.66 24.96 27.28
CA VAL A 634 -31.04 24.75 26.83
C VAL A 634 -31.16 23.51 25.95
N SER A 635 -32.25 22.76 26.14
CA SER A 635 -32.55 21.51 25.40
C SER A 635 -33.93 21.53 24.70
N SER A 636 -34.66 22.63 24.85
CA SER A 636 -35.88 22.98 24.11
C SER A 636 -35.78 24.44 23.66
N GLY A 637 -36.55 24.81 22.63
CA GLY A 637 -36.78 26.21 22.29
C GLY A 637 -38.02 26.77 22.99
N GLY A 638 -38.40 28.00 22.63
CA GLY A 638 -39.41 28.79 23.35
C GLY A 638 -38.81 29.98 24.10
N THR A 639 -39.61 30.60 24.97
CA THR A 639 -39.29 31.85 25.69
C THR A 639 -38.81 31.58 27.12
N TYR A 640 -37.70 32.22 27.49
CA TYR A 640 -37.05 32.10 28.78
C TYR A 640 -36.77 33.48 29.39
N THR A 641 -36.89 33.60 30.72
CA THR A 641 -36.51 34.81 31.47
C THR A 641 -35.44 34.49 32.51
N LEU A 642 -34.38 35.30 32.60
CA LEU A 642 -33.48 35.33 33.76
C LEU A 642 -34.03 36.29 34.81
N ARG A 643 -34.12 35.81 36.05
CA ARG A 643 -34.44 36.61 37.24
C ARG A 643 -33.38 36.40 38.30
N ARG A 644 -33.02 37.46 39.05
CA ARG A 644 -32.06 37.34 40.15
C ARG A 644 -32.71 36.52 41.26
N GLY A 645 -32.10 35.41 41.66
CA GLY A 645 -32.62 34.58 42.74
C GLY A 645 -32.47 35.26 44.10
N GLU A 646 -33.48 35.10 44.95
CA GLU A 646 -33.39 35.44 46.37
C GLU A 646 -32.77 34.24 47.10
N MET A 647 -31.45 34.27 47.29
CA MET A 647 -30.71 33.28 48.07
C MET A 647 -30.52 33.79 49.50
N ASP A 648 -31.43 33.43 50.39
CA ASP A 648 -31.18 33.48 51.84
C ASP A 648 -30.14 32.40 52.18
N PHE A 649 -28.88 32.81 52.29
CA PHE A 649 -27.82 32.02 52.89
C PHE A 649 -27.31 32.74 54.13
N GLU A 650 -27.43 32.09 55.28
CA GLU A 650 -26.68 32.48 56.48
C GLU A 650 -25.18 32.24 56.25
N ASP A 651 -24.37 33.07 56.90
CA ASP A 651 -22.94 33.28 56.66
C ASP A 651 -22.06 32.05 57.00
N GLU A 652 -21.41 31.46 56.00
CA GLU A 652 -20.03 30.93 56.11
C GLU A 652 -19.26 31.11 54.80
N THR A 653 -17.93 31.23 54.89
CA THR A 653 -17.07 31.76 53.82
C THR A 653 -16.19 30.71 53.14
N GLU A 654 -16.36 30.49 51.83
CA GLU A 654 -15.26 30.05 50.95
C GLU A 654 -15.29 30.79 49.58
N PRO A 655 -14.13 31.29 49.08
CA PRO A 655 -14.05 31.94 47.77
C PRO A 655 -13.76 30.96 46.63
N LEU A 656 -14.57 30.97 45.56
CA LEU A 656 -14.33 30.24 44.31
C LEU A 656 -13.18 30.86 43.49
N ALA A 657 -11.95 30.73 43.99
CA ALA A 657 -10.72 31.27 43.39
C ALA A 657 -10.19 30.40 42.21
N GLY A 658 -10.93 30.40 41.10
CA GLY A 658 -10.70 29.56 39.91
C GLY A 658 -9.67 30.06 38.87
N VAL A 659 -8.59 30.73 39.28
CA VAL A 659 -7.44 31.14 38.45
C VAL A 659 -7.73 32.08 37.26
N TYR A 660 -7.72 33.39 37.51
CA TYR A 660 -7.01 34.34 36.64
C TYR A 660 -6.22 35.33 37.51
N LYS A 661 -4.92 35.49 37.21
CA LYS A 661 -4.06 36.55 37.73
C LYS A 661 -3.69 37.48 36.60
N GLU A 662 -4.16 38.73 36.65
CA GLU A 662 -3.56 39.84 35.91
C GLU A 662 -3.10 40.93 36.89
N GLU A 663 -1.80 41.22 36.89
CA GLU A 663 -1.23 42.33 37.65
C GLU A 663 -1.36 43.62 36.82
N LYS A 664 -2.19 44.55 37.27
CA LYS A 664 -2.30 45.87 36.66
C LYS A 664 -1.09 46.73 37.01
N GLN A 665 -0.43 47.29 36.00
CA GLN A 665 0.24 48.58 36.12
C GLN A 665 -0.35 49.59 35.14
N GLN A 666 -0.62 50.80 35.64
CA GLN A 666 -1.06 51.94 34.84
C GLN A 666 0.16 52.74 34.36
N SER A 667 0.09 53.39 33.20
CA SER A 667 0.20 54.86 33.13
C SER A 667 -0.02 55.47 31.74
N SER A 668 -0.78 56.58 31.73
CA SER A 668 -0.74 57.76 30.84
C SER A 668 -0.24 57.69 29.37
N GLY A 669 -1.00 58.24 28.41
CA GLY A 669 -0.47 58.39 27.03
C GLY A 669 -1.23 59.18 25.94
N LYS A 670 -1.91 60.29 26.22
CA LYS A 670 -2.39 61.34 25.26
C LYS A 670 -3.04 60.95 23.89
N LYS A 671 -4.27 61.48 23.71
CA LYS A 671 -4.95 61.85 22.45
C LYS A 671 -4.05 62.13 21.22
N GLN A 672 -4.49 61.68 20.03
CA GLN A 672 -4.88 62.62 18.95
C GLN A 672 -5.81 61.96 17.90
N SER A 673 -6.48 62.79 17.10
CA SER A 673 -7.53 62.39 16.15
C SER A 673 -7.24 62.85 14.72
N ALA A 674 -7.54 62.02 13.72
CA ALA A 674 -7.72 62.48 12.35
C ALA A 674 -8.73 61.61 11.57
N ARG A 675 -9.86 62.21 11.16
CA ARG A 675 -10.66 61.70 10.04
C ARG A 675 -9.94 62.04 8.73
N ARG A 676 -9.90 61.12 7.76
CA ARG A 676 -9.91 61.51 6.34
C ARG A 676 -10.52 60.42 5.47
N SER A 677 -11.60 60.79 4.79
CA SER A 677 -12.27 60.01 3.75
C SER A 677 -11.82 60.48 2.38
N THR A 678 -11.43 59.55 1.49
CA THR A 678 -11.43 59.73 0.04
C THR A 678 -11.58 58.36 -0.61
N SER A 679 -12.21 58.31 -1.79
CA SER A 679 -12.65 57.08 -2.44
C SER A 679 -12.22 57.02 -3.92
N VAL A 680 -12.57 55.92 -4.58
CA VAL A 680 -12.70 55.72 -6.05
C VAL A 680 -11.57 54.97 -6.80
N ARG A 681 -12.05 53.92 -7.50
CA ARG A 681 -11.53 53.19 -8.70
C ARG A 681 -10.46 52.09 -8.58
N LYS A 682 -11.00 50.87 -8.76
CA LYS A 682 -10.42 49.67 -9.41
C LYS A 682 -9.27 49.94 -10.38
N LYS A 683 -8.22 49.13 -10.27
CA LYS A 683 -7.68 48.35 -11.41
C LYS A 683 -7.81 46.87 -11.08
N THR A 684 -8.21 46.07 -12.06
CA THR A 684 -8.28 44.61 -11.91
C THR A 684 -6.90 44.03 -12.20
N SER A 685 -6.26 43.46 -11.18
CA SER A 685 -5.03 42.69 -11.31
C SER A 685 -5.22 41.40 -10.54
N VAL A 686 -5.10 40.25 -11.20
CA VAL A 686 -5.03 38.96 -10.50
C VAL A 686 -3.82 39.02 -9.57
N LYS A 687 -4.04 38.90 -8.27
CA LYS A 687 -2.95 38.78 -7.30
C LYS A 687 -2.50 37.33 -7.24
N PRO A 688 -1.20 37.05 -7.03
CA PRO A 688 -0.78 35.70 -6.68
C PRO A 688 -1.50 35.27 -5.40
N VAL A 689 -1.97 34.02 -5.36
CA VAL A 689 -2.69 33.46 -4.21
C VAL A 689 -1.72 33.35 -3.03
N THR A 690 -1.87 34.24 -2.05
CA THR A 690 -1.13 34.14 -0.80
C THR A 690 -1.75 33.05 0.06
N THR A 691 -1.13 31.88 0.09
CA THR A 691 -1.54 30.80 1.00
C THR A 691 -1.47 31.28 2.45
N ASN A 692 -2.51 31.01 3.23
CA ASN A 692 -2.56 31.34 4.66
C ASN A 692 -1.75 30.33 5.52
N ILE A 693 -0.64 29.83 4.99
CA ILE A 693 0.17 28.77 5.60
C ILE A 693 1.63 29.25 5.66
N VAL A 694 2.25 29.03 6.82
CA VAL A 694 3.67 29.29 7.09
C VAL A 694 4.31 27.94 7.42
N GLU A 695 5.26 27.49 6.61
CA GLU A 695 6.06 26.30 6.93
C GLU A 695 7.01 26.63 8.10
N ALA A 696 7.00 25.80 9.15
CA ALA A 696 7.68 26.06 10.42
C ALA A 696 9.16 25.68 10.38
N LYS A 697 9.99 26.45 11.11
CA LYS A 697 11.39 26.05 11.35
C LYS A 697 11.49 25.03 12.48
N VAL A 698 11.44 23.76 12.10
CA VAL A 698 11.82 22.65 12.98
C VAL A 698 13.34 22.68 13.19
N LYS A 699 13.78 22.54 14.43
CA LYS A 699 15.18 22.25 14.76
C LYS A 699 15.25 21.25 15.90
N ASP A 700 16.09 20.22 15.76
CA ASP A 700 16.34 19.20 16.77
C ASP A 700 15.02 18.54 17.28
N GLY A 701 14.07 18.29 16.36
CA GLY A 701 12.74 17.75 16.67
C GLY A 701 11.75 18.73 17.32
N VAL A 702 12.08 20.03 17.39
CA VAL A 702 11.29 21.04 18.12
C VAL A 702 10.94 22.24 17.22
N VAL A 703 9.68 22.66 17.25
CA VAL A 703 9.24 23.99 16.77
C VAL A 703 9.32 24.97 17.95
N LYS A 704 9.97 26.12 17.73
CA LYS A 704 10.20 27.12 18.77
C LYS A 704 9.00 28.02 19.01
N LYS A 705 8.83 28.47 20.25
CA LYS A 705 7.79 29.41 20.69
C LYS A 705 7.63 30.61 19.75
N SER A 706 8.73 31.13 19.22
CA SER A 706 8.77 32.27 18.29
C SER A 706 7.96 32.03 17.00
N GLU A 707 7.94 30.81 16.47
CA GLU A 707 7.19 30.47 15.26
C GLU A 707 5.68 30.49 15.55
N PHE A 708 5.27 29.99 16.73
CA PHE A 708 3.87 30.02 17.18
C PHE A 708 3.38 31.44 17.51
N GLU A 709 4.17 32.26 18.21
CA GLU A 709 3.80 33.67 18.49
C GLU A 709 3.69 34.49 17.19
N ALA A 710 4.39 34.12 16.11
CA ALA A 710 4.37 34.82 14.82
C ALA A 710 3.07 34.58 14.00
N VAL A 711 2.30 33.54 14.31
CA VAL A 711 0.99 33.25 13.70
C VAL A 711 -0.19 33.44 14.67
N LYS A 712 0.08 33.55 15.97
CA LYS A 712 -0.92 33.62 17.04
C LYS A 712 -1.97 34.70 16.83
N GLY A 713 -3.24 34.31 16.89
CA GLY A 713 -4.38 35.23 16.73
C GLY A 713 -4.57 35.75 15.30
N THR A 714 -3.92 35.15 14.30
CA THR A 714 -4.04 35.52 12.89
C THR A 714 -4.69 34.42 12.06
N GLU A 715 -5.13 34.74 10.84
CA GLU A 715 -5.60 33.75 9.85
C GLU A 715 -4.50 32.81 9.33
N LYS A 716 -3.22 33.04 9.69
CA LYS A 716 -2.11 32.21 9.25
C LYS A 716 -2.00 30.95 10.11
N ASN A 717 -1.78 29.81 9.46
CA ASN A 717 -1.57 28.54 10.13
C ASN A 717 -0.10 28.14 10.02
N LEU A 718 0.43 27.51 11.06
CA LEU A 718 1.81 27.04 11.11
C LEU A 718 1.85 25.56 10.75
N ARG A 719 2.49 25.21 9.64
CA ARG A 719 2.59 23.84 9.13
C ARG A 719 3.96 23.22 9.45
N VAL A 720 3.95 21.94 9.79
CA VAL A 720 5.13 21.09 10.01
C VAL A 720 4.96 19.84 9.14
N LYS A 721 6.04 19.33 8.55
CA LYS A 721 6.06 18.08 7.79
C LYS A 721 7.05 17.10 8.41
N GLY A 722 6.80 15.81 8.28
CA GLY A 722 7.69 14.74 8.68
C GLY A 722 7.25 13.40 8.08
N GLU A 723 7.91 12.32 8.46
CA GLU A 723 7.65 10.97 7.93
C GLU A 723 7.65 9.96 9.10
N ILE A 724 6.78 8.95 9.03
CA ILE A 724 6.72 7.84 10.00
C ILE A 724 7.42 6.63 9.40
N GLY A 725 8.74 6.57 9.54
CA GLY A 725 9.54 5.60 8.80
C GLY A 725 9.57 5.95 7.30
N LYS A 726 9.78 4.94 6.45
CA LYS A 726 9.92 5.13 5.00
C LYS A 726 8.56 5.28 4.33
N ASP A 727 8.45 6.22 3.40
CA ASP A 727 7.31 6.45 2.49
C ASP A 727 5.93 6.76 3.13
N LYS A 728 5.83 6.92 4.46
CA LYS A 728 4.61 7.39 5.17
C LYS A 728 4.74 8.85 5.63
N PRO A 729 4.51 9.86 4.77
CA PRO A 729 4.54 11.27 5.18
C PRO A 729 3.37 11.62 6.12
N TYR A 730 3.62 12.59 7.01
CA TYR A 730 2.60 13.27 7.79
C TYR A 730 2.77 14.79 7.73
N THR A 731 1.67 15.52 7.91
CA THR A 731 1.65 16.98 8.02
C THR A 731 0.86 17.39 9.26
N LEU A 732 1.45 18.25 10.09
CA LEU A 732 0.81 18.88 11.24
C LEU A 732 0.53 20.35 10.89
N THR A 733 -0.71 20.81 11.03
CA THR A 733 -1.07 22.22 10.81
C THR A 733 -1.74 22.78 12.06
N VAL A 734 -1.08 23.72 12.74
CA VAL A 734 -1.59 24.39 13.95
C VAL A 734 -2.24 25.72 13.56
N TYR A 735 -3.52 25.91 13.94
CA TYR A 735 -4.30 27.07 13.51
C TYR A 735 -3.96 28.34 14.31
N GLY A 736 -3.59 29.43 13.64
CA GLY A 736 -3.14 30.67 14.28
C GLY A 736 -4.17 31.27 15.24
N LYS A 737 -5.44 31.34 14.80
CA LYS A 737 -6.62 31.74 15.60
C LYS A 737 -6.76 30.93 16.91
N ASP A 738 -6.46 29.62 16.89
CA ASP A 738 -6.65 28.73 18.05
C ASP A 738 -5.48 28.74 19.04
N ILE A 739 -4.34 29.41 18.75
CA ILE A 739 -3.18 29.43 19.64
C ILE A 739 -3.45 30.31 20.87
N LYS A 740 -3.79 29.68 22.00
CA LYS A 740 -3.97 30.37 23.29
C LYS A 740 -2.63 30.72 23.91
N LYS A 741 -1.70 29.75 23.94
CA LYS A 741 -0.41 29.87 24.63
C LYS A 741 0.70 29.20 23.81
N ALA A 742 1.44 30.02 23.05
CA ALA A 742 2.64 29.60 22.38
C ALA A 742 3.70 29.09 23.37
N ARG A 743 4.34 27.97 23.04
CA ARG A 743 5.49 27.38 23.74
C ARG A 743 6.41 26.69 22.73
N ASP A 744 7.59 26.25 23.17
CA ASP A 744 8.33 25.24 22.42
C ASP A 744 7.53 23.93 22.43
N MET A 745 7.46 23.25 21.28
CA MET A 745 6.68 22.02 21.09
C MET A 745 7.53 21.01 20.32
N LYS A 746 7.64 19.77 20.80
CA LYS A 746 8.19 18.68 19.99
C LYS A 746 7.28 18.39 18.79
N VAL A 747 7.88 17.93 17.70
CA VAL A 747 7.17 17.56 16.47
C VAL A 747 7.68 16.23 15.97
N GLY A 748 6.81 15.23 16.09
CA GLY A 748 7.08 13.84 15.76
C GLY A 748 5.78 13.06 15.90
N ILE A 749 5.51 12.17 14.95
CA ILE A 749 4.57 11.06 15.12
C ILE A 749 5.39 9.77 14.93
N GLN A 750 5.19 8.81 15.81
CA GLN A 750 5.82 7.49 15.76
C GLN A 750 4.74 6.42 15.54
N GLU A 751 5.04 5.36 14.79
CA GLU A 751 4.12 4.23 14.60
C GLU A 751 4.15 3.31 15.82
N GLY A 752 2.99 2.77 16.22
CA GLY A 752 2.84 2.00 17.44
C GLY A 752 2.49 2.85 18.68
N SER A 753 2.55 2.21 19.85
CA SER A 753 2.29 2.81 21.16
C SER A 753 2.92 1.94 22.24
N ASP A 754 3.44 2.56 23.31
CA ASP A 754 3.95 1.83 24.49
C ASP A 754 2.86 0.97 25.18
N TYR A 755 1.59 1.28 24.90
CA TYR A 755 0.40 0.62 25.45
C TYR A 755 -0.26 -0.38 24.49
N GLU A 756 0.47 -0.84 23.45
CA GLU A 756 -0.04 -1.75 22.41
C GLU A 756 -0.90 -2.90 22.97
N LYS A 757 -0.43 -3.58 24.03
CA LYS A 757 -1.12 -4.74 24.63
C LYS A 757 -2.50 -4.39 25.19
N ASP A 758 -2.65 -3.21 25.79
CA ASP A 758 -3.93 -2.74 26.32
C ASP A 758 -4.87 -2.33 25.19
N ILE A 759 -4.34 -1.61 24.18
CA ILE A 759 -5.12 -1.16 23.03
C ILE A 759 -5.62 -2.35 22.20
N ARG A 760 -4.83 -3.42 22.02
CA ARG A 760 -5.26 -4.68 21.38
C ARG A 760 -6.30 -5.46 22.20
N LYS A 761 -6.43 -5.25 23.51
CA LYS A 761 -7.58 -5.75 24.29
C LYS A 761 -8.84 -4.93 24.06
N LEU A 762 -8.70 -3.63 23.79
CA LEU A 762 -9.81 -2.68 23.61
C LEU A 762 -10.40 -2.68 22.20
N ALA A 763 -9.59 -2.92 21.15
CA ALA A 763 -9.98 -2.74 19.76
C ALA A 763 -9.60 -3.92 18.84
N GLU A 764 -10.43 -4.15 17.83
CA GLU A 764 -10.19 -5.10 16.74
C GLU A 764 -9.39 -4.40 15.62
N ASP A 765 -8.26 -4.98 15.22
CA ASP A 765 -7.27 -4.46 14.26
C ASP A 765 -6.97 -2.94 14.37
N PRO A 766 -6.38 -2.47 15.49
CA PRO A 766 -6.10 -1.04 15.69
C PRO A 766 -4.81 -0.60 14.97
N TYR A 767 -4.90 0.41 14.10
CA TYR A 767 -3.73 1.17 13.66
C TYR A 767 -3.29 2.14 14.76
N MET A 768 -2.04 2.07 15.19
CA MET A 768 -1.52 2.78 16.37
C MET A 768 -0.48 3.84 16.02
N PHE A 769 -0.51 4.97 16.71
CA PHE A 769 0.51 6.01 16.61
C PHE A 769 0.59 6.88 17.87
N SER A 770 1.76 7.44 18.15
CA SER A 770 1.98 8.34 19.29
C SER A 770 2.61 9.67 18.86
N PHE A 771 2.28 10.76 19.56
CA PHE A 771 2.93 12.06 19.37
C PHE A 771 4.10 12.23 20.34
N GLU A 772 5.25 12.74 19.86
CA GLU A 772 6.43 12.96 20.71
C GLU A 772 6.27 14.06 21.77
N GLU A 773 5.35 15.00 21.53
CA GLU A 773 4.88 15.97 22.51
C GLU A 773 3.72 15.35 23.31
N THR A 774 3.73 15.50 24.64
CA THR A 774 2.64 15.03 25.51
C THR A 774 1.89 16.21 26.15
N GLY A 775 0.62 16.00 26.51
CA GLY A 775 -0.26 17.07 27.01
C GLY A 775 -0.80 17.98 25.91
N ASP A 776 -1.35 19.14 26.29
CA ASP A 776 -2.03 20.08 25.36
C ASP A 776 -1.08 20.65 24.30
N PHE A 777 -1.53 20.79 23.06
CA PHE A 777 -0.81 21.55 22.02
C PHE A 777 -1.02 23.08 22.20
N PRO A 778 -0.18 23.96 21.58
CA PRO A 778 -0.31 25.43 21.69
C PRO A 778 -1.66 26.00 21.21
N GLY A 779 -2.31 25.29 20.29
CA GLY A 779 -3.65 25.50 19.73
C GLY A 779 -4.18 24.19 19.17
N GLU A 780 -5.28 24.21 18.41
CA GLU A 780 -5.75 22.99 17.73
C GLU A 780 -4.84 22.62 16.56
N MET A 781 -4.58 21.32 16.42
CA MET A 781 -3.68 20.77 15.40
C MET A 781 -4.45 19.84 14.47
N GLN A 782 -4.55 20.24 13.20
CA GLN A 782 -4.87 19.33 12.10
C GLN A 782 -3.68 18.40 11.88
N VAL A 783 -3.98 17.12 11.73
CA VAL A 783 -3.00 16.08 11.42
C VAL A 783 -3.49 15.36 10.17
N GLU A 784 -2.60 15.28 9.20
CA GLU A 784 -2.74 14.55 7.95
C GLU A 784 -1.69 13.44 7.97
N LEU A 785 -2.10 12.21 7.69
CA LEU A 785 -1.31 11.02 8.00
C LEU A 785 -1.53 9.93 6.94
N THR A 786 -0.46 9.46 6.31
CA THR A 786 -0.45 8.20 5.56
C THR A 786 -0.42 7.03 6.54
N THR A 787 -1.32 6.05 6.36
CA THR A 787 -1.56 4.98 7.35
C THR A 787 -1.36 3.56 6.81
N GLY A 788 -1.33 3.33 5.49
CA GLY A 788 -1.38 1.97 4.93
C GLY A 788 -2.68 1.22 5.25
N GLN A 789 -3.73 1.90 5.73
CA GLN A 789 -5.03 1.30 6.01
C GLN A 789 -5.92 1.30 4.77
N LYS A 790 -6.77 0.27 4.64
CA LYS A 790 -7.75 0.17 3.57
C LYS A 790 -8.78 1.30 3.67
N ASP A 791 -9.22 1.79 2.51
CA ASP A 791 -10.27 2.81 2.40
C ASP A 791 -11.52 2.50 3.23
N GLY A 792 -12.10 3.54 3.84
CA GLY A 792 -13.33 3.45 4.60
C GLY A 792 -13.37 4.33 5.84
N GLU A 793 -14.39 4.11 6.66
CA GLU A 793 -14.63 4.90 7.87
C GLU A 793 -14.12 4.20 9.13
N TYR A 794 -13.43 4.95 9.98
CA TYR A 794 -12.82 4.48 11.22
C TYR A 794 -13.18 5.41 12.39
N LEU A 795 -13.06 4.90 13.61
CA LEU A 795 -13.13 5.67 14.85
C LEU A 795 -11.69 6.03 15.24
N LEU A 796 -11.39 7.31 15.50
CA LEU A 796 -10.16 7.77 16.15
C LEU A 796 -10.37 7.87 17.66
N LEU A 797 -9.44 7.28 18.41
CA LEU A 797 -9.46 7.24 19.86
C LEU A 797 -8.07 7.59 20.41
N LYS A 798 -8.07 8.10 21.63
CA LYS A 798 -6.88 8.26 22.47
C LYS A 798 -6.85 7.15 23.50
N TYR A 799 -5.68 6.64 23.85
CA TYR A 799 -5.53 5.80 25.04
C TYR A 799 -5.42 6.68 26.30
N ASN A 800 -6.25 6.39 27.31
CA ASN A 800 -6.15 7.02 28.63
C ASN A 800 -5.45 6.03 29.58
N GLU A 801 -4.16 6.27 29.81
CA GLU A 801 -3.26 5.51 30.71
C GLU A 801 -3.87 5.32 32.11
N LYS A 802 -4.44 6.37 32.70
CA LYS A 802 -4.90 6.38 34.11
C LYS A 802 -6.15 5.53 34.34
N GLU A 803 -6.99 5.44 33.31
CA GLU A 803 -8.25 4.69 33.35
C GLU A 803 -8.20 3.43 32.47
N ARG A 804 -7.01 3.11 31.92
CA ARG A 804 -6.69 1.96 31.07
C ARG A 804 -7.78 1.69 30.02
N LYS A 805 -8.24 2.74 29.35
CA LYS A 805 -9.43 2.71 28.45
C LYS A 805 -9.25 3.52 27.17
N ALA A 806 -10.15 3.28 26.23
CA ALA A 806 -10.26 4.03 24.98
C ALA A 806 -11.14 5.28 25.12
N GLU A 807 -10.59 6.46 24.82
CA GLU A 807 -11.36 7.70 24.74
C GLU A 807 -11.62 8.09 23.29
N TYR A 808 -12.89 8.07 22.88
CA TYR A 808 -13.29 8.46 21.53
C TYR A 808 -13.09 9.95 21.24
N ILE A 809 -12.43 10.27 20.12
CA ILE A 809 -12.00 11.63 19.76
C ILE A 809 -12.72 12.17 18.51
N GLN A 810 -12.94 11.34 17.49
CA GLN A 810 -13.82 11.61 16.35
C GLN A 810 -13.93 10.42 15.40
N LYS A 811 -14.88 10.46 14.48
CA LYS A 811 -14.85 9.64 13.26
C LYS A 811 -13.79 10.19 12.30
N VAL A 812 -13.17 9.32 11.51
CA VAL A 812 -12.27 9.69 10.42
C VAL A 812 -12.56 8.83 9.19
N THR A 813 -12.17 9.33 8.02
CA THR A 813 -12.15 8.56 6.78
C THR A 813 -10.70 8.29 6.42
N VAL A 814 -10.38 7.05 6.07
CA VAL A 814 -9.17 6.72 5.32
C VAL A 814 -9.56 6.69 3.85
N LYS A 815 -8.82 7.41 3.02
CA LYS A 815 -8.91 7.33 1.56
C LYS A 815 -7.53 7.52 0.94
N ASP A 816 -7.20 6.69 -0.05
CA ASP A 816 -5.90 6.67 -0.74
C ASP A 816 -4.75 6.49 0.29
N GLU A 817 -4.97 5.55 1.23
CA GLU A 817 -4.21 5.29 2.48
C GLU A 817 -4.08 6.46 3.48
N LYS A 818 -4.57 7.65 3.12
CA LYS A 818 -4.40 8.90 3.89
C LYS A 818 -5.63 9.17 4.75
N THR A 819 -5.41 9.74 5.92
CA THR A 819 -6.48 10.23 6.78
C THR A 819 -6.17 11.62 7.33
N LYS A 820 -7.22 12.34 7.75
CA LYS A 820 -7.11 13.67 8.35
C LYS A 820 -8.07 13.84 9.53
N PHE A 821 -7.55 14.41 10.60
CA PHE A 821 -8.23 14.57 11.88
C PHE A 821 -7.68 15.78 12.63
N ILE A 822 -8.32 16.14 13.74
CA ILE A 822 -7.83 17.21 14.62
C ILE A 822 -7.70 16.71 16.05
N VAL A 823 -6.58 17.07 16.67
CA VAL A 823 -6.26 16.80 18.08
C VAL A 823 -5.89 18.10 18.80
N LYS A 824 -6.13 18.12 20.12
CA LYS A 824 -5.75 19.23 21.01
C LYS A 824 -4.64 18.85 21.99
N THR A 825 -4.26 17.58 22.03
CA THR A 825 -3.27 17.00 22.95
C THR A 825 -2.44 15.94 22.24
N GLY A 826 -1.20 15.72 22.63
CA GLY A 826 -0.41 14.56 22.23
C GLY A 826 -0.49 13.39 23.21
N GLY A 827 0.44 12.44 23.10
CA GLY A 827 0.35 11.08 23.66
C GLY A 827 -0.17 10.07 22.63
N ASP A 828 -0.70 8.94 23.10
CA ASP A 828 -1.02 7.75 22.30
C ASP A 828 -2.44 7.74 21.72
N TYR A 829 -2.53 7.38 20.43
CA TYR A 829 -3.76 7.35 19.64
C TYR A 829 -3.85 6.09 18.79
N PHE A 830 -5.08 5.73 18.39
CA PHE A 830 -5.31 4.66 17.43
C PHE A 830 -6.60 4.85 16.63
N PHE A 831 -6.64 4.25 15.44
CA PHE A 831 -7.86 4.09 14.65
C PHE A 831 -8.33 2.63 14.68
N ALA A 832 -9.65 2.40 14.78
CA ALA A 832 -10.24 1.07 14.61
C ALA A 832 -11.68 1.17 14.09
N LYS A 833 -12.18 0.11 13.44
CA LYS A 833 -13.59 0.04 13.02
C LYS A 833 -14.53 -0.32 14.17
N ARG A 834 -14.03 -1.01 15.21
CA ARG A 834 -14.79 -1.41 16.41
C ARG A 834 -13.91 -1.31 17.67
N VAL A 835 -14.51 -0.85 18.78
CA VAL A 835 -13.83 -0.71 20.08
C VAL A 835 -14.79 -1.00 21.23
N LYS A 836 -14.30 -1.68 22.27
CA LYS A 836 -14.99 -1.93 23.53
C LYS A 836 -15.11 -0.64 24.36
N THR A 837 -16.22 -0.48 25.07
CA THR A 837 -16.48 0.72 25.90
C THR A 837 -15.94 0.64 27.34
N LYS A 838 -15.58 -0.56 27.80
CA LYS A 838 -15.00 -0.84 29.12
C LYS A 838 -13.49 -0.54 29.13
N SER A 839 -12.94 -0.29 30.31
CA SER A 839 -11.50 -0.34 30.56
C SER A 839 -10.93 -1.75 30.43
N VAL A 840 -9.61 -1.86 30.26
CA VAL A 840 -8.90 -3.15 30.31
C VAL A 840 -9.05 -3.81 31.67
N ASP A 841 -9.12 -3.04 32.76
CA ASP A 841 -9.24 -3.59 34.11
C ASP A 841 -10.61 -4.22 34.37
N GLU A 842 -11.69 -3.68 33.79
CA GLU A 842 -13.01 -4.30 33.79
C GLU A 842 -13.03 -5.57 32.93
N LEU A 843 -12.42 -5.55 31.74
CA LEU A 843 -12.34 -6.72 30.85
C LEU A 843 -11.54 -7.86 31.51
N GLU A 844 -10.42 -7.55 32.16
CA GLU A 844 -9.64 -8.53 32.91
C GLU A 844 -10.35 -9.07 34.16
N GLN A 845 -11.23 -8.28 34.78
CA GLN A 845 -12.08 -8.76 35.87
C GLN A 845 -13.16 -9.71 35.35
N GLU A 846 -13.71 -9.48 34.16
CA GLU A 846 -14.68 -10.37 33.53
C GLU A 846 -14.02 -11.67 33.02
N GLU A 847 -12.83 -11.60 32.42
CA GLU A 847 -12.00 -12.78 32.08
C GLU A 847 -11.77 -13.66 33.33
N LYS A 848 -11.26 -13.06 34.43
CA LYS A 848 -11.01 -13.76 35.71
C LYS A 848 -12.28 -14.19 36.46
N ALA A 849 -13.46 -13.70 36.06
CA ALA A 849 -14.75 -14.13 36.60
C ALA A 849 -15.40 -15.24 35.76
N ALA A 850 -15.11 -15.32 34.46
CA ALA A 850 -15.46 -16.44 33.60
C ALA A 850 -14.63 -17.68 33.97
N GLU A 851 -13.30 -17.56 34.00
CA GLU A 851 -12.38 -18.65 34.40
C GLU A 851 -12.77 -19.29 35.74
N LYS A 852 -13.22 -18.49 36.71
CA LYS A 852 -13.68 -19.00 38.01
C LYS A 852 -14.98 -19.80 37.94
N LYS A 853 -15.93 -19.43 37.06
CA LYS A 853 -17.17 -20.18 36.87
C LYS A 853 -16.92 -21.51 36.17
N ASP A 854 -16.04 -21.50 35.16
CA ASP A 854 -15.65 -22.72 34.45
C ASP A 854 -14.95 -23.70 35.41
N VAL A 855 -14.04 -23.19 36.27
CA VAL A 855 -13.41 -23.98 37.33
C VAL A 855 -14.43 -24.46 38.38
N GLU A 856 -15.39 -23.64 38.81
CA GLU A 856 -16.44 -24.08 39.74
C GLU A 856 -17.30 -25.21 39.13
N GLN A 857 -17.74 -25.09 37.87
CA GLN A 857 -18.48 -26.16 37.18
C GLN A 857 -17.69 -27.47 37.13
N ILE A 858 -16.40 -27.42 36.76
CA ILE A 858 -15.51 -28.59 36.72
C ILE A 858 -15.33 -29.23 38.11
N THR A 859 -15.45 -28.46 39.20
CA THR A 859 -15.41 -29.02 40.57
C THR A 859 -16.72 -29.63 41.04
N THR A 860 -17.88 -29.24 40.49
CA THR A 860 -19.18 -29.84 40.85
C THR A 860 -19.39 -31.23 40.25
N GLU A 861 -18.94 -31.50 39.02
CA GLU A 861 -19.18 -32.80 38.37
C GLU A 861 -18.33 -33.95 38.96
N LYS A 862 -17.28 -33.64 39.73
CA LYS A 862 -16.31 -34.63 40.23
C LYS A 862 -16.66 -35.26 41.58
N LYS A 863 -17.95 -35.27 41.97
CA LYS A 863 -18.39 -35.69 43.31
C LYS A 863 -19.57 -36.68 43.38
N GLU A 864 -19.91 -37.36 42.29
CA GLU A 864 -20.80 -38.53 42.32
C GLU A 864 -20.20 -39.72 41.55
N ILE A 865 -19.84 -40.78 42.29
CA ILE A 865 -19.91 -42.22 41.92
C ILE A 865 -19.56 -43.03 43.20
N PRO A 866 -20.18 -44.20 43.47
CA PRO A 866 -20.04 -44.91 44.76
C PRO A 866 -18.86 -45.90 44.82
N GLU A 867 -18.62 -46.43 46.02
CA GLU A 867 -17.69 -47.55 46.26
C GLU A 867 -18.22 -48.88 45.69
N THR A 868 -17.33 -49.68 45.08
CA THR A 868 -17.44 -51.15 45.00
C THR A 868 -16.06 -51.79 45.17
N THR A 869 -16.04 -53.05 45.59
CA THR A 869 -14.85 -53.79 46.04
C THR A 869 -14.52 -54.95 45.10
N GLU A 870 -13.33 -55.53 45.30
CA GLU A 870 -12.86 -56.84 44.85
C GLU A 870 -12.12 -56.94 43.49
N GLU A 871 -10.86 -57.39 43.63
CA GLU A 871 -10.07 -58.32 42.82
C GLU A 871 -10.80 -59.12 41.69
N LYS A 872 -10.15 -59.57 40.59
CA LYS A 872 -8.73 -59.96 40.40
C LYS A 872 -8.36 -60.10 38.90
N GLU A 873 -7.07 -60.35 38.63
CA GLU A 873 -6.48 -61.09 37.47
C GLU A 873 -7.00 -60.76 36.04
N SER A 874 -6.27 -60.02 35.18
CA SER A 874 -4.99 -60.31 34.49
C SER A 874 -5.10 -61.05 33.13
N ALA A 875 -4.80 -60.35 32.04
CA ALA A 875 -4.18 -60.89 30.82
C ALA A 875 -3.80 -59.74 29.86
N GLU A 876 -2.73 -59.92 29.10
CA GLU A 876 -2.45 -59.15 27.87
C GLU A 876 -2.99 -59.95 26.68
N GLU A 877 -3.60 -59.31 25.67
CA GLU A 877 -3.18 -59.41 24.26
C GLU A 877 -4.12 -58.70 23.25
N THR A 878 -3.49 -57.94 22.35
CA THR A 878 -3.73 -57.74 20.90
C THR A 878 -5.12 -57.58 20.24
N PHE A 879 -5.18 -56.54 19.38
CA PHE A 879 -5.76 -56.49 18.02
C PHE A 879 -7.22 -56.01 17.77
N SER A 880 -7.30 -54.75 17.30
CA SER A 880 -8.04 -54.24 16.12
C SER A 880 -9.38 -54.89 15.67
N GLN A 881 -10.44 -54.06 15.56
CA GLN A 881 -11.05 -53.77 14.25
C GLN A 881 -11.87 -52.46 14.22
N LYS A 882 -12.24 -52.03 13.00
CA LYS A 882 -12.99 -50.78 12.69
C LYS A 882 -14.50 -50.92 12.89
N SER A 883 -15.18 -49.80 13.10
CA SER A 883 -16.43 -49.46 12.38
C SER A 883 -16.65 -47.94 12.33
N ASP A 884 -17.56 -47.47 11.47
CA ASP A 884 -17.57 -46.10 10.93
C ASP A 884 -18.75 -45.21 11.37
N GLN A 885 -18.58 -43.90 11.15
CA GLN A 885 -19.58 -42.82 11.08
C GLN A 885 -20.50 -42.51 12.29
N LYS A 886 -20.44 -41.26 12.78
CA LYS A 886 -21.49 -40.24 12.46
C LYS A 886 -21.17 -38.80 12.90
N ASN A 887 -21.73 -37.87 12.12
CA ASN A 887 -22.18 -36.50 12.44
C ASN A 887 -21.24 -35.50 13.14
N THR A 888 -20.55 -34.71 12.31
CA THR A 888 -20.59 -33.24 12.28
C THR A 888 -21.35 -32.51 13.41
N ILE A 889 -20.60 -31.79 14.27
CA ILE A 889 -20.96 -30.45 14.74
C ILE A 889 -19.71 -29.57 14.65
N PHE A 890 -19.82 -28.41 13.99
CA PHE A 890 -18.76 -27.39 13.96
C PHE A 890 -18.90 -26.44 15.15
N VAL A 891 -17.87 -26.34 15.98
CA VAL A 891 -17.57 -25.14 16.77
C VAL A 891 -16.08 -24.86 16.67
N VAL A 892 -15.70 -23.80 15.96
CA VAL A 892 -14.32 -23.30 15.93
C VAL A 892 -14.16 -22.31 17.07
N LEU A 893 -13.25 -22.59 17.99
CA LEU A 893 -12.67 -21.62 18.92
C LEU A 893 -11.19 -21.95 19.12
N ALA A 894 -10.37 -20.92 19.27
CA ALA A 894 -8.93 -21.01 19.03
C ALA A 894 -8.10 -21.25 20.31
N GLY A 895 -6.91 -21.82 20.13
CA GLY A 895 -5.74 -21.34 20.87
C GLY A 895 -5.01 -22.31 21.79
N VAL A 896 -3.94 -22.92 21.26
CA VAL A 896 -2.57 -22.96 21.83
C VAL A 896 -2.38 -23.27 23.34
N LEU A 897 -1.67 -24.38 23.62
CA LEU A 897 -0.67 -24.64 24.69
C LEU A 897 -0.40 -26.18 24.68
N VAL A 898 0.80 -26.77 24.85
CA VAL A 898 2.18 -26.34 25.19
C VAL A 898 3.18 -27.25 24.45
N VAL A 899 4.39 -26.77 24.09
CA VAL A 899 5.70 -27.49 23.90
C VAL A 899 6.60 -26.55 23.08
N LEU A 900 7.84 -26.16 23.43
CA LEU A 900 8.74 -26.28 24.60
C LEU A 900 9.43 -24.89 24.78
N GLY A 901 10.19 -24.57 25.83
CA GLY A 901 10.71 -25.40 26.91
C GLY A 901 12.26 -25.56 26.91
N SER A 902 13.04 -24.64 26.33
CA SER A 902 14.51 -24.60 26.48
C SER A 902 15.16 -23.25 26.08
N VAL A 903 16.43 -23.05 26.48
CA VAL A 903 17.38 -22.00 26.05
C VAL A 903 17.07 -20.53 26.42
N VAL A 904 16.74 -20.25 27.69
CA VAL A 904 17.04 -18.94 28.32
C VAL A 904 17.92 -19.14 29.55
N GLY A 905 19.13 -19.67 29.32
CA GLY A 905 20.08 -20.08 30.36
C GLY A 905 21.53 -19.64 30.11
N GLY A 906 21.74 -18.43 29.55
CA GLY A 906 23.05 -18.07 28.99
C GLY A 906 23.57 -16.62 29.07
N CYS A 907 22.82 -15.64 29.60
CA CYS A 907 23.27 -14.22 29.58
C CYS A 907 23.34 -13.48 30.92
N ILE A 908 22.59 -13.88 31.95
CA ILE A 908 22.47 -13.11 33.22
C ILE A 908 23.73 -13.21 34.11
N TRP A 909 24.63 -14.16 33.85
CA TRP A 909 25.81 -14.41 34.70
C TRP A 909 26.97 -13.41 34.51
N TYR A 910 27.09 -12.74 33.36
CA TYR A 910 28.30 -11.98 33.02
C TYR A 910 28.39 -10.58 33.67
N PHE A 911 27.27 -9.91 33.92
CA PHE A 911 27.27 -8.50 34.33
C PHE A 911 27.32 -8.22 35.85
N ARG A 912 27.48 -9.24 36.70
CA ARG A 912 27.47 -9.06 38.18
C ARG A 912 28.78 -9.39 38.90
N LYS A 913 29.93 -9.34 38.21
CA LYS A 913 31.27 -9.51 38.85
C LYS A 913 32.37 -8.57 38.32
N LYS A 914 32.14 -7.25 38.33
CA LYS A 914 33.25 -6.26 38.25
C LYS A 914 32.98 -4.92 38.96
N ARG A 915 32.75 -5.00 40.28
CA ARG A 915 32.87 -3.88 41.22
C ARG A 915 33.62 -4.28 42.52
N GLN A 916 34.73 -4.99 42.31
CA GLN A 916 35.97 -4.93 43.08
C GLN A 916 37.11 -5.01 42.05
#